data_AF-A0A8C1W4S7-F1
#
_entry.id   AF-A0A8C1W4S7-F1
#
_cell.length_a   1.000
_cell.length_b   1.000
_cell.length_c   1.000
_cell.angle_alpha   90.00
_cell.angle_beta   90.00
_cell.angle_gamma   90.00
#
_symmetry.space_group_name_H-M   'P 1'
#
loop_
_entity.id
_entity.type
_entity.pdbx_description
1 polymer ?
#
loop_
_entity_poly.entity_id
_entity_poly.type
_entity_poly.pdbx_seq_one_letter_code
_entity_poly.pdbx_strand_id
1 'polypeptide(L)'
;MNTVTIRANMAESESLETVTEHERILQEIESTDTACVGPTLRSVYDDQPNAHKRFMEKLDARIRNHDREIEKMCNFHHQGFVDAITELLKVRADAEKLMGQVSDTNRRLQDAGREVTAQTEEVIRCRIQQRNMATTVEKLQLCIPVLEMYSKLKEQLESKRYYSALKTMEQLENIYIPRVSQYRFCQIMAETLPKLREEIKEISMSDLKDFLESIRKHSDKIGETAMRQAQQHRTFNSEVQKQVTLSCAKPLYGLNGRTPLHHNGLSTEAADEEEMDEEVLTAQDLVDFSPVYRCLHIYTVLGDRETFENYYRKQRKKQARLVLQPQSNMHETVEGYRKYFNQIVGFFVVEDHILHATQGLVTRAFTDELWNMALSKIIAVLRTHSSYCSDPDLVLELKNLIVIFADTLQGYGFPVNRLFDLLFEVRDQYNETLLKKWALVFRDIFEQDNYSPIPVENEEEYKAVVSRFPFHDAEIEKQQFPKKLPMSQSVPQIYSQVKEFIYASLKFSESLHRSSTEIDDMLRKSTNLLLTRTLSSCLQNLIKKPHIGLTELVQIIINTTHLEYACKYLEDFITNITNVSPETVHTTRLYGLSTFKDARHAAEGEIYTKLNQKIDEFIQLADYEWGMAESDGRASGYLMDLINFLRSTFQVFTHLPNNNKDHAAMSGKVAQTACMSACKHLATSLMQMLLDTELKQISMGAIQQFNLDVIQCELFASSEPVPGFQGDTLQLAFIDLRQLLDLFMVWDWSTYLADYGQPTSKYLRVNPSTALALLEKMKDTSKKNNIFSQFRKNDRDKQKLIETVVKQLRSLVNGMSQHS
;
A
#
# COMPACT_ATOMS: atom_id res chain seq x y z
N MET A 1 -42.27 -92.57 153.06
CA MET A 1 -41.41 -93.34 153.98
C MET A 1 -41.49 -92.65 155.33
N ASN A 2 -42.34 -93.15 156.22
CA ASN A 2 -41.98 -94.19 157.20
C ASN A 2 -40.98 -93.66 158.22
N THR A 3 -41.16 -93.71 159.53
CA THR A 3 -42.22 -94.09 160.48
C THR A 3 -41.56 -93.94 161.87
N VAL A 4 -42.34 -94.14 162.94
CA VAL A 4 -41.92 -94.47 164.32
C VAL A 4 -41.39 -93.26 165.13
N THR A 5 -41.75 -92.95 166.39
CA THR A 5 -42.20 -93.74 167.55
C THR A 5 -42.71 -92.73 168.62
N ILE A 6 -43.95 -92.79 169.15
CA ILE A 6 -44.38 -93.37 170.47
C ILE A 6 -43.73 -92.62 171.68
N ARG A 7 -44.39 -92.10 172.74
CA ARG A 7 -45.64 -92.41 173.48
C ARG A 7 -45.99 -91.28 174.49
N ALA A 8 -47.21 -91.35 175.03
CA ALA A 8 -47.71 -90.81 176.32
C ALA A 8 -48.10 -89.32 176.36
N ASN A 9 -49.16 -88.87 177.03
CA ASN A 9 -50.39 -89.47 177.57
C ASN A 9 -51.26 -88.28 178.01
N MET A 10 -52.56 -88.30 177.67
CA MET A 10 -53.69 -87.82 178.47
C MET A 10 -53.48 -86.57 179.37
N ALA A 11 -53.64 -85.37 178.80
CA ALA A 11 -54.21 -84.19 179.47
C ALA A 11 -54.52 -83.12 178.41
N GLU A 12 -55.56 -82.31 178.64
CA GLU A 12 -55.90 -81.07 177.93
C GLU A 12 -56.67 -81.18 176.60
N SER A 13 -57.82 -81.85 176.66
CA SER A 13 -58.91 -81.76 175.67
C SER A 13 -59.75 -80.46 175.79
N GLU A 14 -59.30 -79.46 176.56
CA GLU A 14 -60.03 -78.19 176.84
C GLU A 14 -59.38 -76.94 176.18
N SER A 15 -58.22 -77.05 175.54
CA SER A 15 -57.42 -75.89 175.07
C SER A 15 -57.61 -75.51 173.59
N LEU A 16 -58.32 -76.30 172.79
CA LEU A 16 -58.44 -76.09 171.33
C LEU A 16 -59.61 -75.19 170.92
N GLU A 17 -60.71 -75.17 171.69
CA GLU A 17 -61.89 -74.35 171.38
C GLU A 17 -61.62 -72.83 171.52
N THR A 18 -60.68 -72.44 172.40
CA THR A 18 -60.36 -71.03 172.68
C THR A 18 -59.46 -70.37 171.62
N VAL A 19 -58.71 -71.15 170.83
CA VAL A 19 -57.75 -70.62 169.82
C VAL A 19 -58.46 -70.19 168.53
N THR A 20 -59.55 -70.88 168.15
CA THR A 20 -60.35 -70.58 166.96
C THR A 20 -61.19 -69.30 167.09
N GLU A 21 -61.50 -68.89 168.31
CA GLU A 21 -62.36 -67.74 168.57
C GLU A 21 -61.64 -66.40 168.33
N HIS A 22 -60.37 -66.27 168.77
CA HIS A 22 -59.57 -65.05 168.59
C HIS A 22 -59.26 -64.70 167.13
N GLU A 23 -59.09 -65.72 166.29
CA GLU A 23 -58.76 -65.56 164.87
C GLU A 23 -59.99 -65.14 164.06
N ARG A 24 -61.17 -65.67 164.44
CA ARG A 24 -62.46 -65.24 163.91
C ARG A 24 -62.75 -63.77 164.26
N ILE A 25 -62.46 -63.33 165.49
CA ILE A 25 -62.64 -61.94 165.93
C ILE A 25 -61.73 -60.97 165.15
N LEU A 26 -60.45 -61.30 164.92
CA LEU A 26 -59.54 -60.45 164.14
C LEU A 26 -60.03 -60.24 162.69
N GLN A 27 -60.54 -61.30 162.07
CA GLN A 27 -61.06 -61.24 160.70
C GLN A 27 -62.38 -60.46 160.61
N GLU A 28 -63.20 -60.52 161.66
CA GLU A 28 -64.39 -59.68 161.81
C GLU A 28 -64.00 -58.20 161.97
N ILE A 29 -62.96 -57.87 162.73
CA ILE A 29 -62.43 -56.49 162.83
C ILE A 29 -61.85 -56.00 161.49
N GLU A 30 -61.14 -56.85 160.75
CA GLU A 30 -60.58 -56.52 159.42
C GLU A 30 -61.68 -56.30 158.36
N SER A 31 -62.90 -56.79 158.57
CA SER A 31 -64.01 -56.73 157.60
C SER A 31 -65.21 -55.87 158.04
N THR A 32 -65.30 -55.45 159.30
CA THR A 32 -66.45 -54.70 159.84
C THR A 32 -66.15 -53.20 159.94
N ASP A 33 -67.16 -52.37 159.63
CA ASP A 33 -67.06 -50.91 159.72
C ASP A 33 -66.87 -50.44 161.18
N THR A 34 -66.01 -49.43 161.36
CA THR A 34 -65.44 -48.98 162.64
C THR A 34 -66.45 -48.68 163.76
N ALA A 35 -67.72 -48.48 163.42
CA ALA A 35 -68.79 -48.15 164.36
C ALA A 35 -69.37 -49.36 165.14
N CYS A 36 -69.14 -50.61 164.71
CA CYS A 36 -69.78 -51.81 165.28
C CYS A 36 -68.82 -52.76 166.04
N VAL A 37 -67.60 -52.31 166.35
CA VAL A 37 -66.55 -53.17 166.95
C VAL A 37 -66.77 -53.46 168.45
N GLY A 38 -67.64 -52.68 169.11
CA GLY A 38 -67.86 -52.73 170.57
C GLY A 38 -68.37 -54.08 171.13
N PRO A 39 -69.39 -54.74 170.54
CA PRO A 39 -69.86 -56.05 170.99
C PRO A 39 -68.84 -57.16 170.78
N THR A 40 -68.09 -57.14 169.68
CA THR A 40 -67.07 -58.15 169.34
C THR A 40 -65.86 -58.06 170.25
N LEU A 41 -65.50 -56.86 170.72
CA LEU A 41 -64.45 -56.68 171.73
C LEU A 41 -64.90 -57.12 173.14
N ARG A 42 -66.21 -57.12 173.43
CA ARG A 42 -66.72 -57.53 174.74
C ARG A 42 -66.56 -59.03 174.99
N SER A 43 -66.67 -59.88 173.96
CA SER A 43 -66.39 -61.33 174.10
C SER A 43 -64.92 -61.64 174.41
N VAL A 44 -63.98 -60.75 174.12
CA VAL A 44 -62.56 -60.92 174.46
C VAL A 44 -62.30 -60.78 175.97
N TYR A 45 -63.19 -60.14 176.71
CA TYR A 45 -63.03 -59.84 178.13
C TYR A 45 -63.92 -60.68 179.07
N ASP A 46 -65.03 -61.25 178.57
CA ASP A 46 -66.07 -61.86 179.44
C ASP A 46 -65.80 -63.33 179.85
N ASP A 47 -64.90 -64.07 179.19
CA ASP A 47 -64.54 -65.45 179.57
C ASP A 47 -63.06 -65.59 179.96
N GLN A 48 -62.84 -65.83 181.25
CA GLN A 48 -61.57 -66.17 181.94
C GLN A 48 -60.48 -65.08 182.09
N PRO A 49 -59.78 -65.06 183.25
CA PRO A 49 -58.68 -64.13 183.50
C PRO A 49 -57.45 -64.51 182.67
N ASN A 50 -57.28 -63.87 181.49
CA ASN A 50 -56.06 -63.66 180.68
C ASN A 50 -56.30 -63.64 179.14
N ALA A 51 -57.54 -63.74 178.66
CA ALA A 51 -57.87 -63.81 177.22
C ALA A 51 -57.45 -62.56 176.38
N HIS A 52 -57.59 -61.36 176.93
CA HIS A 52 -57.22 -60.10 176.25
C HIS A 52 -55.74 -60.02 175.84
N LYS A 53 -54.83 -60.56 176.64
CA LYS A 53 -53.39 -60.45 176.36
C LYS A 53 -52.96 -61.26 175.13
N ARG A 54 -53.58 -62.44 174.92
CA ARG A 54 -53.33 -63.29 173.75
C ARG A 54 -53.89 -62.70 172.46
N PHE A 55 -55.02 -61.99 172.53
CA PHE A 55 -55.60 -61.30 171.37
C PHE A 55 -54.68 -60.15 170.88
N MET A 56 -54.19 -59.31 171.79
CA MET A 56 -53.25 -58.22 171.45
C MET A 56 -51.96 -58.74 170.82
N GLU A 57 -51.41 -59.87 171.29
CA GLU A 57 -50.22 -60.49 170.68
C GLU A 57 -50.46 -60.95 169.24
N LYS A 58 -51.65 -61.51 168.93
CA LYS A 58 -52.02 -61.87 167.56
C LYS A 58 -52.25 -60.64 166.68
N LEU A 59 -52.86 -59.56 167.19
CA LEU A 59 -53.02 -58.30 166.45
C LEU A 59 -51.66 -57.67 166.08
N ASP A 60 -50.74 -57.60 167.04
CA ASP A 60 -49.37 -57.11 166.81
C ASP A 60 -48.62 -57.96 165.78
N ALA A 61 -48.80 -59.28 165.78
CA ALA A 61 -48.21 -60.15 164.76
C ALA A 61 -48.77 -59.86 163.37
N ARG A 62 -50.06 -59.52 163.28
CA ARG A 62 -50.74 -59.18 162.03
C ARG A 62 -50.24 -57.85 161.44
N ILE A 63 -50.12 -56.80 162.26
CA ILE A 63 -49.57 -55.49 161.85
C ILE A 63 -48.15 -55.65 161.30
N ARG A 64 -47.27 -56.35 162.03
CA ARG A 64 -45.90 -56.61 161.58
C ARG A 64 -45.82 -57.35 160.24
N ASN A 65 -46.84 -58.16 159.90
CA ASN A 65 -46.85 -58.87 158.63
C ASN A 65 -47.19 -57.93 157.46
N HIS A 66 -48.12 -56.98 157.64
CA HIS A 66 -48.41 -55.97 156.61
C HIS A 66 -47.29 -54.97 156.42
N ASP A 67 -46.63 -54.52 157.50
CA ASP A 67 -45.43 -53.66 157.38
C ASP A 67 -44.34 -54.35 156.55
N ARG A 68 -44.14 -55.66 156.75
CA ARG A 68 -43.22 -56.46 155.94
C ARG A 68 -43.64 -56.56 154.48
N GLU A 69 -44.94 -56.67 154.19
CA GLU A 69 -45.42 -56.71 152.80
C GLU A 69 -45.17 -55.38 152.08
N ILE A 70 -45.43 -54.24 152.75
CA ILE A 70 -45.15 -52.90 152.20
C ILE A 70 -43.65 -52.73 151.93
N GLU A 71 -42.81 -53.09 152.90
CA GLU A 71 -41.35 -52.97 152.77
C GLU A 71 -40.82 -53.85 151.62
N LYS A 72 -41.39 -55.03 151.42
CA LYS A 72 -41.05 -55.93 150.31
C LYS A 72 -41.45 -55.34 148.95
N MET A 73 -42.60 -54.69 148.87
CA MET A 73 -43.13 -54.07 147.64
C MET A 73 -42.31 -52.82 147.25
N CYS A 74 -41.97 -51.97 148.22
CA CYS A 74 -41.09 -50.82 148.01
C CYS A 74 -39.68 -51.24 147.58
N ASN A 75 -39.09 -52.26 148.22
CA ASN A 75 -37.79 -52.78 147.83
C ASN A 75 -37.80 -53.42 146.43
N PHE A 76 -38.91 -54.04 146.02
CA PHE A 76 -39.02 -54.64 144.69
C PHE A 76 -39.03 -53.61 143.55
N HIS A 77 -39.63 -52.43 143.74
CA HIS A 77 -39.78 -51.43 142.68
C HIS A 77 -38.79 -50.26 142.70
N HIS A 78 -37.99 -50.08 143.76
CA HIS A 78 -37.04 -48.95 143.84
C HIS A 78 -35.95 -49.01 142.75
N GLN A 79 -35.40 -50.20 142.49
CA GLN A 79 -34.33 -50.36 141.50
C GLN A 79 -34.79 -50.02 140.08
N GLY A 80 -35.99 -50.46 139.69
CA GLY A 80 -36.55 -50.18 138.35
C GLY A 80 -36.78 -48.68 138.09
N PHE A 81 -37.10 -47.90 139.12
CA PHE A 81 -37.23 -46.45 138.99
C PHE A 81 -35.88 -45.74 138.79
N VAL A 82 -34.84 -46.17 139.53
CA VAL A 82 -33.48 -45.63 139.39
C VAL A 82 -32.90 -45.96 138.02
N ASP A 83 -33.13 -47.19 137.52
CA ASP A 83 -32.68 -47.62 136.20
C ASP A 83 -33.35 -46.76 135.10
N ALA A 84 -34.66 -46.48 135.20
CA ALA A 84 -35.38 -45.63 134.24
C ALA A 84 -34.87 -44.17 134.23
N ILE A 85 -34.56 -43.58 135.39
CA ILE A 85 -33.94 -42.23 135.45
C ILE A 85 -32.55 -42.24 134.81
N THR A 86 -31.76 -43.29 135.05
CA THR A 86 -30.41 -43.41 134.52
C THR A 86 -30.43 -43.55 132.99
N GLU A 87 -31.36 -44.32 132.44
CA GLU A 87 -31.57 -44.39 130.98
C GLU A 87 -32.01 -43.05 130.39
N LEU A 88 -32.90 -42.32 131.05
CA LEU A 88 -33.36 -41.01 130.55
C LEU A 88 -32.23 -39.98 130.51
N LEU A 89 -31.33 -39.99 131.51
CA LEU A 89 -30.13 -39.16 131.52
C LEU A 89 -29.15 -39.55 130.39
N LYS A 90 -29.03 -40.85 130.10
CA LYS A 90 -28.21 -41.35 128.99
C LYS A 90 -28.78 -40.92 127.63
N VAL A 91 -30.09 -41.04 127.43
CA VAL A 91 -30.76 -40.56 126.21
C VAL A 91 -30.56 -39.05 126.01
N ARG A 92 -30.59 -38.25 127.09
CA ARG A 92 -30.29 -36.81 127.00
C ARG A 92 -28.85 -36.56 126.52
N ALA A 93 -27.87 -37.27 127.08
CA ALA A 93 -26.48 -37.15 126.65
C ALA A 93 -26.27 -37.61 125.20
N ASP A 94 -26.93 -38.69 124.78
CA ASP A 94 -26.88 -39.18 123.41
C ASP A 94 -27.58 -38.22 122.43
N ALA A 95 -28.67 -37.57 122.83
CA ALA A 95 -29.34 -36.54 122.04
C ALA A 95 -28.47 -35.28 121.86
N GLU A 96 -27.78 -34.82 122.92
CA GLU A 96 -26.80 -33.72 122.82
C GLU A 96 -25.63 -34.08 121.89
N LYS A 97 -25.12 -35.32 122.00
CA LYS A 97 -24.07 -35.83 121.11
C LYS A 97 -24.54 -35.91 119.66
N LEU A 98 -25.75 -36.39 119.41
CA LEU A 98 -26.35 -36.44 118.08
C LEU A 98 -26.55 -35.02 117.51
N MET A 99 -27.01 -34.08 118.32
CA MET A 99 -27.15 -32.68 117.92
C MET A 99 -25.81 -32.06 117.53
N GLY A 100 -24.74 -32.35 118.28
CA GLY A 100 -23.37 -31.99 117.93
C GLY A 100 -22.94 -32.60 116.59
N GLN A 101 -23.16 -33.90 116.39
CA GLN A 101 -22.83 -34.59 115.14
C GLN A 101 -23.62 -34.06 113.93
N VAL A 102 -24.91 -33.76 114.08
CA VAL A 102 -25.75 -33.18 113.03
C VAL A 102 -25.28 -31.78 112.67
N SER A 103 -24.96 -30.95 113.67
CA SER A 103 -24.44 -29.60 113.45
C SER A 103 -23.09 -29.62 112.73
N ASP A 104 -22.17 -30.50 113.17
CA ASP A 104 -20.87 -30.70 112.52
C ASP A 104 -21.02 -31.22 111.09
N THR A 105 -21.93 -32.17 110.86
CA THR A 105 -22.20 -32.71 109.51
C THR A 105 -22.81 -31.65 108.61
N ASN A 106 -23.76 -30.84 109.10
CA ASN A 106 -24.31 -29.72 108.37
C ASN A 106 -23.23 -28.68 108.03
N ARG A 107 -22.32 -28.37 108.97
CA ARG A 107 -21.21 -27.45 108.71
C ARG A 107 -20.29 -28.00 107.62
N ARG A 108 -19.87 -29.27 107.72
CA ARG A 108 -19.03 -29.91 106.69
C ARG A 108 -19.72 -29.96 105.33
N LEU A 109 -21.03 -30.20 105.29
CA LEU A 109 -21.81 -30.20 104.06
C LEU A 109 -21.89 -28.80 103.43
N GLN A 110 -22.10 -27.76 104.24
CA GLN A 110 -22.09 -26.37 103.75
C GLN A 110 -20.70 -25.94 103.26
N ASP A 111 -19.63 -26.33 103.95
CA ASP A 111 -18.27 -26.02 103.53
C ASP A 111 -17.91 -26.73 102.22
N ALA A 112 -18.20 -28.03 102.11
CA ALA A 112 -18.04 -28.77 100.86
C ALA A 112 -18.94 -28.22 99.75
N GLY A 113 -20.18 -27.84 100.06
CA GLY A 113 -21.12 -27.22 99.12
C GLY A 113 -20.64 -25.88 98.60
N ARG A 114 -20.02 -25.04 99.45
CA ARG A 114 -19.39 -23.78 99.05
C ARG A 114 -18.21 -24.02 98.12
N GLU A 115 -17.33 -24.97 98.44
CA GLU A 115 -16.20 -25.33 97.59
C GLU A 115 -16.66 -25.85 96.21
N VAL A 116 -17.65 -26.74 96.17
CA VAL A 116 -18.22 -27.27 94.93
C VAL A 116 -18.86 -26.17 94.10
N THR A 117 -19.55 -25.21 94.74
CA THR A 117 -20.17 -24.08 94.04
C THR A 117 -19.11 -23.16 93.44
N ALA A 118 -18.06 -22.83 94.20
CA ALA A 118 -16.93 -22.04 93.71
C ALA A 118 -16.22 -22.72 92.51
N GLN A 119 -15.95 -24.03 92.60
CA GLN A 119 -15.39 -24.78 91.48
C GLN A 119 -16.35 -24.85 90.28
N THR A 120 -17.65 -24.95 90.50
CA THR A 120 -18.67 -24.95 89.43
C THR A 120 -18.72 -23.60 88.71
N GLU A 121 -18.70 -22.48 89.45
CA GLU A 121 -18.60 -21.13 88.89
C GLU A 121 -17.32 -20.95 88.06
N GLU A 122 -16.19 -21.46 88.55
CA GLU A 122 -14.92 -21.44 87.81
C GLU A 122 -15.01 -22.27 86.52
N VAL A 123 -15.60 -23.46 86.57
CA VAL A 123 -15.83 -24.30 85.38
C VAL A 123 -16.75 -23.61 84.37
N ILE A 124 -17.81 -22.93 84.83
CA ILE A 124 -18.70 -22.14 83.97
C ILE A 124 -17.91 -21.02 83.29
N ARG A 125 -17.09 -20.28 84.05
CA ARG A 125 -16.23 -19.21 83.50
C ARG A 125 -15.27 -19.76 82.45
N CYS A 126 -14.61 -20.88 82.73
CA CYS A 126 -13.71 -21.56 81.81
C CYS A 126 -14.44 -22.06 80.54
N ARG A 127 -15.66 -22.60 80.66
CA ARG A 127 -16.47 -23.00 79.50
C ARG A 127 -16.90 -21.83 78.64
N ILE A 128 -17.25 -20.70 79.24
CA ILE A 128 -17.57 -19.47 78.49
C ILE A 128 -16.33 -18.97 77.75
N GLN A 129 -15.17 -18.94 78.40
CA GLN A 129 -13.90 -18.61 77.74
C GLN A 129 -13.59 -19.57 76.59
N GLN A 130 -13.69 -20.88 76.81
CA GLN A 130 -13.47 -21.88 75.78
C GLN A 130 -14.42 -21.68 74.59
N ARG A 131 -15.70 -21.43 74.84
CA ARG A 131 -16.69 -21.14 73.79
C ARG A 131 -16.33 -19.87 73.03
N ASN A 132 -15.98 -18.78 73.73
CA ASN A 132 -15.57 -17.53 73.10
C ASN A 132 -14.30 -17.70 72.26
N MET A 133 -13.32 -18.47 72.75
CA MET A 133 -12.10 -18.83 72.01
C MET A 133 -12.44 -19.66 70.77
N ALA A 134 -13.29 -20.69 70.90
CA ALA A 134 -13.71 -21.53 69.77
C ALA A 134 -14.45 -20.70 68.70
N THR A 135 -15.38 -19.83 69.09
CA THR A 135 -16.07 -18.92 68.16
C THR A 135 -15.08 -17.96 67.49
N THR A 136 -14.09 -17.45 68.22
CA THR A 136 -13.05 -16.57 67.65
C THR A 136 -12.20 -17.32 66.62
N VAL A 137 -11.79 -18.55 66.93
CA VAL A 137 -11.04 -19.41 66.00
C VAL A 137 -11.85 -19.68 64.73
N GLU A 138 -13.13 -20.02 64.87
CA GLU A 138 -14.02 -20.26 63.72
C GLU A 138 -14.15 -19.01 62.82
N LYS A 139 -14.32 -17.82 63.43
CA LYS A 139 -14.37 -16.55 62.67
C LYS A 139 -13.04 -16.21 62.01
N LEU A 140 -11.91 -16.42 62.67
CA LEU A 140 -10.59 -16.22 62.08
C LEU A 140 -10.32 -17.19 60.92
N GLN A 141 -10.73 -18.45 61.04
CA GLN A 141 -10.62 -19.45 59.98
C GLN A 141 -11.39 -19.06 58.71
N LEU A 142 -12.51 -18.36 58.83
CA LEU A 142 -13.24 -17.82 57.67
C LEU A 142 -12.50 -16.64 57.00
N CYS A 143 -11.74 -15.86 57.76
CA CYS A 143 -11.01 -14.69 57.25
C CYS A 143 -9.66 -15.04 56.58
N ILE A 144 -8.97 -16.10 57.02
CA ILE A 144 -7.63 -16.48 56.51
C ILE A 144 -7.61 -16.66 54.98
N PRO A 145 -8.51 -17.44 54.36
CA PRO A 145 -8.49 -17.63 52.90
C PRO A 145 -8.67 -16.33 52.12
N VAL A 146 -9.41 -15.35 52.67
CA VAL A 146 -9.62 -14.05 52.03
C VAL A 146 -8.32 -13.23 52.02
N LEU A 147 -7.58 -13.25 53.13
CA LEU A 147 -6.29 -12.57 53.25
C LEU A 147 -5.22 -13.24 52.39
N GLU A 148 -5.17 -14.57 52.36
CA GLU A 148 -4.25 -15.34 51.50
C GLU A 148 -4.51 -15.07 50.02
N MET A 149 -5.77 -15.10 49.59
CA MET A 149 -6.14 -14.83 48.20
C MET A 149 -5.88 -13.38 47.80
N TYR A 150 -6.09 -12.41 48.70
CA TYR A 150 -5.74 -11.02 48.44
C TYR A 150 -4.22 -10.78 48.42
N SER A 151 -3.45 -11.49 49.25
CA SER A 151 -1.98 -11.47 49.19
C SER A 151 -1.48 -12.03 47.86
N LYS A 152 -2.03 -13.18 47.43
CA LYS A 152 -1.73 -13.78 46.13
C LYS A 152 -2.07 -12.85 44.97
N LEU A 153 -3.19 -12.13 45.06
CA LEU A 153 -3.57 -11.12 44.08
C LEU A 153 -2.51 -10.02 43.97
N LYS A 154 -2.04 -9.47 45.10
CA LYS A 154 -0.98 -8.44 45.09
C LYS A 154 0.32 -8.96 44.47
N GLU A 155 0.75 -10.17 44.82
CA GLU A 155 1.94 -10.79 44.24
C GLU A 155 1.79 -11.03 42.72
N GLN A 156 0.60 -11.43 42.25
CA GLN A 156 0.31 -11.58 40.83
C GLN A 156 0.33 -10.24 40.07
N LEU A 157 -0.09 -9.15 40.70
CA LEU A 157 0.00 -7.80 40.16
C LEU A 157 1.45 -7.34 40.05
N GLU A 158 2.25 -7.52 41.11
CA GLU A 158 3.68 -7.18 41.14
C GLU A 158 4.49 -7.98 40.10
N SER A 159 4.15 -9.26 39.91
CA SER A 159 4.77 -10.12 38.89
C SER A 159 4.25 -9.91 37.46
N LYS A 160 3.41 -8.88 37.23
CA LYS A 160 2.79 -8.54 35.93
C LYS A 160 1.97 -9.68 35.29
N ARG A 161 1.47 -10.62 36.11
CA ARG A 161 0.61 -11.74 35.71
C ARG A 161 -0.86 -11.31 35.77
N TYR A 162 -1.23 -10.33 34.97
CA TYR A 162 -2.54 -9.67 35.02
C TYR A 162 -3.73 -10.62 34.82
N TYR A 163 -3.57 -11.66 33.99
CA TYR A 163 -4.63 -12.65 33.81
C TYR A 163 -4.89 -13.47 35.08
N SER A 164 -3.82 -14.00 35.69
CA SER A 164 -3.92 -14.76 36.93
C SER A 164 -4.48 -13.89 38.06
N ALA A 165 -4.11 -12.61 38.09
CA ALA A 165 -4.66 -11.60 38.97
C ALA A 165 -6.17 -11.42 38.76
N LEU A 166 -6.64 -11.19 37.54
CA LEU A 166 -8.07 -11.02 37.23
C LEU A 166 -8.92 -12.23 37.65
N LYS A 167 -8.44 -13.46 37.40
CA LYS A 167 -9.13 -14.69 37.84
C LYS A 167 -9.18 -14.80 39.36
N THR A 168 -8.09 -14.42 40.03
CA THR A 168 -8.00 -14.43 41.49
C THR A 168 -8.90 -13.35 42.10
N MET A 169 -9.03 -12.18 41.46
CA MET A 169 -9.99 -11.13 41.83
C MET A 169 -11.44 -11.60 41.69
N GLU A 170 -11.78 -12.24 40.59
CA GLU A 170 -13.14 -12.76 40.37
C GLU A 170 -13.52 -13.81 41.42
N GLN A 171 -12.59 -14.72 41.74
CA GLN A 171 -12.78 -15.68 42.84
C GLN A 171 -12.93 -14.97 44.19
N LEU A 172 -12.11 -13.96 44.46
CA LEU A 172 -12.16 -13.18 45.70
C LEU A 172 -13.52 -12.47 45.86
N GLU A 173 -14.03 -11.86 44.79
CA GLU A 173 -15.29 -11.11 44.79
C GLU A 173 -16.52 -12.02 44.86
N ASN A 174 -16.54 -13.12 44.10
CA ASN A 174 -17.74 -13.96 43.98
C ASN A 174 -17.84 -15.04 45.06
N ILE A 175 -16.72 -15.53 45.59
CA ILE A 175 -16.70 -16.71 46.50
C ILE A 175 -16.32 -16.32 47.93
N TYR A 176 -15.28 -15.51 48.10
CA TYR A 176 -14.64 -15.30 49.40
C TYR A 176 -15.16 -14.06 50.15
N ILE A 177 -15.28 -12.91 49.48
CA ILE A 177 -15.78 -11.66 50.10
C ILE A 177 -17.22 -11.78 50.63
N PRO A 178 -18.18 -12.43 49.95
CA PRO A 178 -19.55 -12.55 50.44
C PRO A 178 -19.64 -13.30 51.78
N ARG A 179 -18.68 -14.19 52.09
CA ARG A 179 -18.64 -14.97 53.33
C ARG A 179 -18.24 -14.14 54.57
N VAL A 180 -17.58 -13.01 54.37
CA VAL A 180 -16.99 -12.16 55.44
C VAL A 180 -17.29 -10.67 55.26
N SER A 181 -18.33 -10.33 54.49
CA SER A 181 -18.77 -8.96 54.17
C SER A 181 -19.08 -8.05 55.38
N GLN A 182 -19.28 -8.65 56.54
CA GLN A 182 -19.55 -7.99 57.82
C GLN A 182 -18.35 -7.20 58.34
N TYR A 183 -17.13 -7.56 57.93
CA TYR A 183 -15.90 -6.95 58.41
C TYR A 183 -15.47 -5.76 57.55
N ARG A 184 -15.06 -4.66 58.20
CA ARG A 184 -14.63 -3.42 57.55
C ARG A 184 -13.46 -3.62 56.57
N PHE A 185 -12.53 -4.52 56.87
CA PHE A 185 -11.40 -4.77 55.96
C PHE A 185 -11.85 -5.40 54.63
N CYS A 186 -12.87 -6.27 54.64
CA CYS A 186 -13.44 -6.84 53.41
C CYS A 186 -14.16 -5.80 52.56
N GLN A 187 -14.82 -4.82 53.20
CA GLN A 187 -15.47 -3.71 52.48
C GLN A 187 -14.44 -2.83 51.76
N ILE A 188 -13.33 -2.50 52.44
CA ILE A 188 -12.21 -1.75 51.84
C ILE A 188 -11.60 -2.53 50.67
N MET A 189 -11.42 -3.85 50.81
CA MET A 189 -10.95 -4.71 49.72
C MET A 189 -11.91 -4.68 48.53
N ALA A 190 -13.22 -4.84 48.76
CA ALA A 190 -14.23 -4.79 47.72
C ALA A 190 -14.26 -3.44 46.98
N GLU A 191 -14.12 -2.31 47.69
CA GLU A 191 -14.00 -0.98 47.08
C GLU A 191 -12.71 -0.78 46.26
N THR A 192 -11.65 -1.53 46.59
CA THR A 192 -10.36 -1.44 45.91
C THR A 192 -10.31 -2.31 44.65
N LEU A 193 -11.09 -3.40 44.58
CA LEU A 193 -11.09 -4.30 43.43
C LEU A 193 -11.44 -3.61 42.09
N PRO A 194 -12.46 -2.76 41.98
CA PRO A 194 -12.73 -2.01 40.75
C PRO A 194 -11.56 -1.11 40.33
N LYS A 195 -10.86 -0.48 41.29
CA LYS A 195 -9.69 0.37 41.00
C LYS A 195 -8.54 -0.44 40.43
N LEU A 196 -8.28 -1.63 40.99
CA LEU A 196 -7.26 -2.55 40.48
C LEU A 196 -7.62 -3.08 39.07
N ARG A 197 -8.91 -3.29 38.77
CA ARG A 197 -9.34 -3.65 37.40
C ARG A 197 -9.01 -2.54 36.40
N GLU A 198 -9.28 -1.29 36.78
CA GLU A 198 -8.99 -0.14 35.92
C GLU A 198 -7.48 0.06 35.76
N GLU A 199 -6.69 -0.13 36.82
CA GLU A 199 -5.23 -0.10 36.76
C GLU A 199 -4.67 -1.16 35.79
N ILE A 200 -5.19 -2.40 35.84
CA ILE A 200 -4.80 -3.45 34.88
C ILE A 200 -5.16 -3.03 33.44
N LYS A 201 -6.33 -2.41 33.21
CA LYS A 201 -6.72 -1.89 31.89
C LYS A 201 -5.76 -0.81 31.42
N GLU A 202 -5.42 0.15 32.27
CA GLU A 202 -4.52 1.25 31.93
C GLU A 202 -3.11 0.75 31.58
N ILE A 203 -2.55 -0.16 32.38
CA ILE A 203 -1.23 -0.74 32.10
C ILE A 203 -1.24 -1.50 30.78
N SER A 204 -2.26 -2.35 30.56
CA SER A 204 -2.40 -3.10 29.32
C SER A 204 -2.53 -2.18 28.09
N MET A 205 -3.23 -1.05 28.23
CA MET A 205 -3.34 -0.04 27.18
C MET A 205 -2.05 0.75 26.97
N SER A 206 -1.25 0.94 28.01
CA SER A 206 0.09 1.53 27.90
C SER A 206 1.02 0.63 27.10
N ASP A 207 1.08 -0.67 27.45
CA ASP A 207 1.88 -1.67 26.73
C ASP A 207 1.49 -1.71 25.23
N LEU A 208 0.19 -1.63 24.93
CA LEU A 208 -0.30 -1.53 23.55
C LEU A 208 0.17 -0.25 22.85
N LYS A 209 0.15 0.90 23.51
CA LYS A 209 0.61 2.17 22.92
C LYS A 209 2.10 2.10 22.58
N ASP A 210 2.90 1.55 23.48
CA ASP A 210 4.34 1.36 23.27
C ASP A 210 4.60 0.40 22.10
N PHE A 211 3.81 -0.68 22.00
CA PHE A 211 3.83 -1.58 20.86
C PHE A 211 3.47 -0.89 19.54
N LEU A 212 2.40 -0.07 19.51
CA LEU A 212 1.97 0.67 18.32
C LEU A 212 3.05 1.66 17.84
N GLU A 213 3.84 2.24 18.75
CA GLU A 213 4.98 3.09 18.42
C GLU A 213 6.18 2.26 17.95
N SER A 214 6.44 1.10 18.56
CA SER A 214 7.52 0.20 18.20
C SER A 214 7.36 -0.37 16.79
N ILE A 215 6.15 -0.85 16.41
CA ILE A 215 5.90 -1.35 15.05
C ILE A 215 6.25 -0.31 14.01
N ARG A 216 5.96 0.97 14.26
CA ARG A 216 6.22 2.04 13.29
C ARG A 216 7.70 2.11 12.89
N LYS A 217 8.61 1.81 13.83
CA LYS A 217 10.06 1.78 13.58
C LYS A 217 10.52 0.53 12.84
N HIS A 218 9.83 -0.59 13.04
CA HIS A 218 10.18 -1.88 12.44
C HIS A 218 9.47 -2.15 11.10
N SER A 219 8.40 -1.42 10.80
CA SER A 219 7.58 -1.56 9.59
C SER A 219 8.41 -1.46 8.31
N ASP A 220 9.39 -0.55 8.26
CA ASP A 220 10.28 -0.39 7.10
C ASP A 220 11.08 -1.68 6.83
N LYS A 221 11.71 -2.24 7.87
CA LYS A 221 12.49 -3.48 7.77
C LYS A 221 11.62 -4.69 7.42
N ILE A 222 10.43 -4.80 8.00
CA ILE A 222 9.50 -5.90 7.71
C ILE A 222 9.11 -5.85 6.23
N GLY A 223 8.77 -4.67 5.71
CA GLY A 223 8.41 -4.51 4.31
C GLY A 223 9.59 -4.77 3.37
N GLU A 224 10.79 -4.31 3.73
CA GLU A 224 12.01 -4.58 2.97
C GLU A 224 12.27 -6.08 2.82
N THR A 225 12.20 -6.84 3.92
CA THR A 225 12.40 -8.29 3.90
C THR A 225 11.30 -8.99 3.08
N ALA A 226 10.04 -8.59 3.24
CA ALA A 226 8.93 -9.15 2.46
C ALA A 226 9.06 -8.87 0.95
N MET A 227 9.46 -7.65 0.56
CA MET A 227 9.68 -7.30 -0.84
C MET A 227 10.91 -8.02 -1.43
N ARG A 228 11.99 -8.20 -0.64
CA ARG A 228 13.17 -8.96 -1.05
C ARG A 228 12.83 -10.43 -1.31
N GLN A 229 12.02 -11.05 -0.44
CA GLN A 229 11.54 -12.42 -0.63
C GLN A 229 10.69 -12.55 -1.91
N ALA A 230 9.76 -11.63 -2.14
CA ALA A 230 8.95 -11.63 -3.36
C ALA A 230 9.81 -11.47 -4.62
N GLN A 231 10.87 -10.67 -4.55
CA GLN A 231 11.83 -10.50 -5.64
C GLN A 231 12.62 -11.79 -5.92
N GLN A 232 13.13 -12.48 -4.89
CA GLN A 232 13.83 -13.77 -5.02
C GLN A 232 12.94 -14.86 -5.61
N HIS A 233 11.68 -14.93 -5.15
CA HIS A 233 10.71 -15.91 -5.64
C HIS A 233 10.36 -15.67 -7.12
N ARG A 234 10.43 -14.41 -7.58
CA ARG A 234 10.23 -14.03 -8.98
C ARG A 234 11.44 -14.37 -9.85
N THR A 235 12.67 -14.14 -9.39
CA THR A 235 13.88 -14.50 -10.13
C THR A 235 13.95 -16.01 -10.31
N PHE A 236 13.67 -16.78 -9.26
CA PHE A 236 13.58 -18.24 -9.31
C PHE A 236 12.53 -18.72 -10.31
N ASN A 237 11.28 -18.20 -10.23
CA ASN A 237 10.23 -18.57 -11.18
C ASN A 237 10.58 -18.20 -12.63
N SER A 238 11.24 -17.07 -12.86
CA SER A 238 11.69 -16.66 -14.20
C SER A 238 12.79 -17.56 -14.76
N GLU A 239 13.69 -18.08 -13.92
CA GLU A 239 14.78 -18.97 -14.32
C GLU A 239 14.24 -20.37 -14.65
N VAL A 240 13.31 -20.87 -13.84
CA VAL A 240 12.60 -22.13 -14.10
C VAL A 240 11.81 -22.05 -15.41
N GLN A 241 11.13 -20.93 -15.68
CA GLN A 241 10.35 -20.76 -16.93
C GLN A 241 11.24 -20.63 -18.18
N LYS A 242 12.44 -20.06 -18.05
CA LYS A 242 13.45 -20.04 -19.13
C LYS A 242 14.03 -21.43 -19.40
N GLN A 243 14.25 -22.27 -18.39
CA GLN A 243 14.70 -23.66 -18.56
C GLN A 243 13.63 -24.54 -19.24
N VAL A 244 12.35 -24.38 -18.89
CA VAL A 244 11.24 -25.12 -19.54
C VAL A 244 11.10 -24.73 -21.03
N THR A 245 11.38 -23.47 -21.38
CA THR A 245 11.30 -22.99 -22.78
C THR A 245 12.47 -23.49 -23.64
N LEU A 246 13.68 -23.60 -23.08
CA LEU A 246 14.87 -24.15 -23.77
C LEU A 246 14.78 -25.68 -23.99
N SER A 247 14.01 -26.40 -23.16
CA SER A 247 13.77 -27.84 -23.31
C SER A 247 12.82 -28.20 -24.47
N CYS A 248 12.10 -27.23 -25.06
CA CYS A 248 11.08 -27.48 -26.10
C CYS A 248 11.55 -27.15 -27.54
N ALA A 249 12.85 -26.92 -27.74
CA ALA A 249 13.43 -26.58 -29.05
C ALA A 249 14.43 -27.63 -29.55
N LYS A 250 13.96 -28.87 -29.77
CA LYS A 250 14.62 -29.83 -30.69
C LYS A 250 13.54 -30.54 -31.53
N PRO A 251 13.49 -30.36 -32.86
CA PRO A 251 12.57 -31.10 -33.70
C PRO A 251 13.16 -32.50 -33.96
N LEU A 252 12.53 -33.53 -33.42
CA LEU A 252 12.77 -34.92 -33.80
C LEU A 252 11.48 -35.52 -34.35
N TYR A 253 11.52 -35.85 -35.64
CA TYR A 253 10.57 -36.67 -36.35
C TYR A 253 10.25 -37.97 -35.58
N GLY A 254 8.97 -38.35 -35.49
CA GLY A 254 8.57 -39.68 -35.02
C GLY A 254 7.11 -39.83 -34.63
N LEU A 255 6.37 -40.62 -35.41
CA LEU A 255 4.94 -40.93 -35.31
C LEU A 255 4.55 -41.70 -34.01
N ASN A 256 3.27 -41.53 -33.66
CA ASN A 256 2.37 -42.43 -32.88
C ASN A 256 2.39 -42.41 -31.33
N GLY A 257 1.43 -41.66 -30.78
CA GLY A 257 0.33 -42.18 -29.95
C GLY A 257 0.61 -42.77 -28.56
N ARG A 258 0.21 -42.06 -27.50
CA ARG A 258 -0.76 -42.50 -26.46
C ARG A 258 -0.88 -41.48 -25.31
N THR A 259 -2.07 -41.51 -24.71
CA THR A 259 -2.62 -40.80 -23.55
C THR A 259 -1.68 -40.63 -22.33
N PRO A 260 -1.86 -39.56 -21.51
CA PRO A 260 -1.09 -39.36 -20.28
C PRO A 260 -1.70 -40.14 -19.10
N LEU A 261 -0.89 -40.99 -18.47
CA LEU A 261 -1.15 -41.55 -17.14
C LEU A 261 -0.08 -41.05 -16.15
N HIS A 262 -0.56 -40.75 -14.95
CA HIS A 262 0.17 -40.34 -13.75
C HIS A 262 1.21 -41.36 -13.25
N HIS A 263 2.22 -40.81 -12.54
CA HIS A 263 3.06 -41.39 -11.47
C HIS A 263 3.97 -42.58 -11.83
N ASN A 264 5.30 -42.44 -11.71
CA ASN A 264 6.08 -42.51 -10.45
C ASN A 264 7.59 -42.69 -10.73
N GLY A 265 8.42 -41.93 -10.00
CA GLY A 265 9.76 -42.27 -9.49
C GLY A 265 10.88 -42.68 -10.46
N LEU A 266 11.95 -41.88 -10.52
CA LEU A 266 13.33 -42.38 -10.32
C LEU A 266 14.34 -41.21 -10.19
N SER A 267 15.13 -41.35 -9.14
CA SER A 267 16.29 -40.60 -8.68
C SER A 267 17.18 -39.99 -9.75
N THR A 268 17.60 -38.74 -9.55
CA THR A 268 18.86 -38.21 -10.10
C THR A 268 19.50 -37.32 -9.05
N GLU A 269 20.58 -37.86 -8.50
CA GLU A 269 21.77 -37.23 -7.92
C GLU A 269 21.65 -35.76 -7.51
N ALA A 270 21.56 -35.57 -6.19
CA ALA A 270 21.83 -34.31 -5.52
C ALA A 270 23.27 -33.88 -5.82
N ALA A 271 23.42 -32.87 -6.67
CA ALA A 271 24.59 -32.01 -6.64
C ALA A 271 24.38 -31.02 -5.49
N ASP A 272 25.31 -31.06 -4.54
CA ASP A 272 25.44 -30.10 -3.45
C ASP A 272 25.55 -28.67 -4.02
N GLU A 273 24.43 -27.96 -4.04
CA GLU A 273 24.44 -26.50 -3.99
C GLU A 273 24.20 -26.12 -2.53
N GLU A 274 25.29 -25.77 -1.85
CA GLU A 274 25.25 -25.08 -0.56
C GLU A 274 24.57 -23.71 -0.75
N GLU A 275 23.24 -23.71 -0.83
CA GLU A 275 22.46 -22.48 -0.61
C GLU A 275 22.64 -22.11 0.86
N MET A 276 23.33 -20.99 1.06
CA MET A 276 23.44 -20.33 2.34
C MET A 276 22.02 -19.87 2.74
N ASP A 277 21.31 -20.70 3.49
CA ASP A 277 20.02 -20.41 4.13
C ASP A 277 20.16 -19.15 4.99
N GLU A 278 19.99 -17.95 4.40
CA GLU A 278 19.65 -16.76 5.18
C GLU A 278 18.29 -17.02 5.81
N GLU A 279 18.28 -17.35 7.11
CA GLU A 279 17.06 -17.54 7.91
C GLU A 279 16.03 -16.46 7.55
N VAL A 280 14.93 -16.90 6.94
CA VAL A 280 13.84 -16.06 6.46
C VAL A 280 13.17 -15.40 7.67
N LEU A 281 13.66 -14.22 8.06
CA LEU A 281 13.10 -13.43 9.16
C LEU A 281 11.63 -13.10 8.86
N THR A 282 10.72 -13.71 9.60
CA THR A 282 9.28 -13.47 9.49
C THR A 282 8.88 -12.26 10.33
N ALA A 283 7.69 -11.71 10.09
CA ALA A 283 7.17 -10.60 10.91
C ALA A 283 7.09 -10.95 12.42
N GLN A 284 6.98 -12.24 12.77
CA GLN A 284 6.97 -12.75 14.15
C GLN A 284 8.36 -12.71 14.80
N ASP A 285 9.42 -12.83 14.01
CA ASP A 285 10.81 -12.80 14.50
C ASP A 285 11.27 -11.35 14.76
N LEU A 286 10.63 -10.38 14.11
CA LEU A 286 10.98 -8.97 14.19
C LEU A 286 10.16 -8.17 15.21
N VAL A 287 8.98 -8.65 15.61
CA VAL A 287 8.03 -7.90 16.46
C VAL A 287 7.35 -8.82 17.47
N ASP A 288 7.37 -8.43 18.74
CA ASP A 288 6.60 -9.10 19.80
C ASP A 288 5.13 -8.65 19.80
N PHE A 289 4.23 -9.52 19.34
CA PHE A 289 2.77 -9.29 19.32
C PHE A 289 2.07 -9.54 20.66
N SER A 290 2.78 -10.00 21.69
CA SER A 290 2.23 -10.29 23.02
C SER A 290 1.40 -9.15 23.63
N PRO A 291 1.78 -7.87 23.50
CA PRO A 291 0.98 -6.75 24.01
C PRO A 291 -0.42 -6.68 23.40
N VAL A 292 -0.57 -6.99 22.11
CA VAL A 292 -1.88 -6.99 21.42
C VAL A 292 -2.75 -8.13 21.94
N TYR A 293 -2.19 -9.33 22.02
CA TYR A 293 -2.93 -10.51 22.48
C TYR A 293 -3.34 -10.38 23.95
N ARG A 294 -2.42 -9.90 24.81
CA ARG A 294 -2.69 -9.63 26.23
C ARG A 294 -3.81 -8.61 26.38
N CYS A 295 -3.74 -7.49 25.66
CA CYS A 295 -4.74 -6.44 25.75
C CYS A 295 -6.10 -6.90 25.21
N LEU A 296 -6.14 -7.59 24.07
CA LEU A 296 -7.36 -8.18 23.53
C LEU A 296 -8.01 -9.14 24.53
N HIS A 297 -7.20 -10.00 25.16
CA HIS A 297 -7.69 -10.98 26.10
C HIS A 297 -8.21 -10.33 27.40
N ILE A 298 -7.48 -9.38 27.98
CA ILE A 298 -7.89 -8.64 29.19
C ILE A 298 -9.23 -7.93 28.96
N TYR A 299 -9.38 -7.20 27.85
CA TYR A 299 -10.63 -6.51 27.53
C TYR A 299 -11.78 -7.49 27.24
N THR A 300 -11.48 -8.68 26.71
CA THR A 300 -12.49 -9.74 26.54
C THR A 300 -12.98 -10.29 27.88
N VAL A 301 -12.08 -10.58 28.82
CA VAL A 301 -12.43 -11.08 30.16
C VAL A 301 -13.23 -10.04 30.96
N LEU A 302 -12.97 -8.75 30.74
CA LEU A 302 -13.67 -7.65 31.41
C LEU A 302 -15.00 -7.27 30.76
N GLY A 303 -15.38 -7.90 29.64
CA GLY A 303 -16.64 -7.60 28.92
C GLY A 303 -16.62 -6.35 28.04
N ASP A 304 -15.47 -5.66 27.93
CA ASP A 304 -15.30 -4.39 27.18
C ASP A 304 -14.60 -4.58 25.83
N ARG A 305 -14.74 -5.76 25.23
CA ARG A 305 -14.06 -6.16 23.99
C ARG A 305 -14.25 -5.16 22.84
N GLU A 306 -15.49 -4.71 22.61
CA GLU A 306 -15.83 -3.78 21.53
C GLU A 306 -15.08 -2.44 21.65
N THR A 307 -14.88 -1.96 22.88
CA THR A 307 -14.15 -0.71 23.15
C THR A 307 -12.70 -0.81 22.69
N PHE A 308 -12.04 -1.95 22.97
CA PHE A 308 -10.68 -2.21 22.53
C PHE A 308 -10.59 -2.38 21.01
N GLU A 309 -11.50 -3.16 20.40
CA GLU A 309 -11.53 -3.34 18.94
C GLU A 309 -11.67 -2.00 18.21
N ASN A 310 -12.59 -1.15 18.68
CA ASN A 310 -12.81 0.18 18.12
C ASN A 310 -11.58 1.09 18.31
N TYR A 311 -10.94 1.06 19.48
CA TYR A 311 -9.71 1.80 19.73
C TYR A 311 -8.58 1.36 18.80
N TYR A 312 -8.32 0.05 18.73
CA TYR A 312 -7.26 -0.54 17.91
C TYR A 312 -7.45 -0.18 16.43
N ARG A 313 -8.64 -0.46 15.86
CA ARG A 313 -8.97 -0.14 14.46
C ARG A 313 -8.85 1.36 14.16
N LYS A 314 -9.28 2.22 15.08
CA LYS A 314 -9.18 3.69 14.94
C LYS A 314 -7.72 4.15 14.94
N GLN A 315 -6.86 3.60 15.79
CA GLN A 315 -5.44 3.96 15.81
C GLN A 315 -4.69 3.44 14.58
N ARG A 316 -4.94 2.19 14.17
CA ARG A 316 -4.34 1.63 12.95
C ARG A 316 -4.75 2.39 11.69
N LYS A 317 -6.02 2.84 11.60
CA LYS A 317 -6.48 3.73 10.50
C LYS A 317 -5.74 5.07 10.47
N LYS A 318 -5.37 5.63 11.63
CA LYS A 318 -4.54 6.85 11.70
C LYS A 318 -3.10 6.58 11.28
N GLN A 319 -2.51 5.48 11.74
CA GLN A 319 -1.14 5.10 11.37
C GLN A 319 -1.02 4.79 9.87
N ALA A 320 -1.99 4.10 9.28
CA ALA A 320 -2.06 3.90 7.82
C ALA A 320 -2.00 5.23 7.07
N ARG A 321 -2.77 6.24 7.51
CA ARG A 321 -2.75 7.57 6.87
C ARG A 321 -1.39 8.27 6.95
N LEU A 322 -0.60 8.02 7.98
CA LEU A 322 0.74 8.58 8.15
C LEU A 322 1.76 7.87 7.25
N VAL A 323 1.70 6.53 7.19
CA VAL A 323 2.59 5.72 6.32
C VAL A 323 2.38 6.06 4.84
N LEU A 324 1.15 6.42 4.44
CA LEU A 324 0.83 6.76 3.06
C LEU A 324 1.32 8.16 2.62
N GLN A 325 1.84 9.00 3.53
CA GLN A 325 2.35 10.32 3.18
C GLN A 325 3.75 10.19 2.56
N PRO A 326 3.96 10.63 1.31
CA PRO A 326 5.27 10.56 0.66
C PRO A 326 6.25 11.55 1.30
N GLN A 327 7.54 11.20 1.27
CA GLN A 327 8.62 12.13 1.58
C GLN A 327 8.79 13.16 0.44
N SER A 328 9.15 14.39 0.75
CA SER A 328 9.18 15.50 -0.22
C SER A 328 10.07 15.25 -1.44
N ASN A 329 11.21 14.57 -1.24
CA ASN A 329 12.20 14.24 -2.25
C ASN A 329 12.09 12.80 -2.78
N MET A 330 10.96 12.12 -2.57
CA MET A 330 10.77 10.72 -2.98
C MET A 330 10.97 10.50 -4.49
N HIS A 331 10.63 11.48 -5.32
CA HIS A 331 10.67 11.40 -6.78
C HIS A 331 12.06 11.60 -7.39
N GLU A 332 13.06 11.98 -6.58
CA GLU A 332 14.41 12.25 -7.07
C GLU A 332 15.30 11.00 -7.06
N THR A 333 14.98 10.01 -6.21
CA THR A 333 15.82 8.83 -6.00
C THR A 333 15.02 7.55 -5.89
N VAL A 334 15.62 6.46 -6.36
CA VAL A 334 15.09 5.09 -6.26
C VAL A 334 14.86 4.69 -4.80
N GLU A 335 15.79 5.09 -3.92
CA GLU A 335 15.73 4.80 -2.50
C GLU A 335 14.54 5.47 -1.81
N GLY A 336 14.13 6.66 -2.28
CA GLY A 336 12.91 7.31 -1.83
C GLY A 336 11.67 6.44 -2.09
N TYR A 337 11.52 5.93 -3.31
CA TYR A 337 10.43 5.02 -3.67
C TYR A 337 10.49 3.70 -2.90
N ARG A 338 11.69 3.12 -2.74
CA ARG A 338 11.89 1.88 -1.99
C ARG A 338 11.42 2.00 -0.55
N LYS A 339 11.86 3.04 0.17
CA LYS A 339 11.41 3.32 1.55
C LYS A 339 9.90 3.53 1.65
N TYR A 340 9.31 4.23 0.67
CA TYR A 340 7.86 4.42 0.65
C TYR A 340 7.10 3.11 0.53
N PHE A 341 7.50 2.24 -0.41
CA PHE A 341 6.87 0.93 -0.58
C PHE A 341 7.10 0.00 0.62
N ASN A 342 8.33 -0.06 1.14
CA ASN A 342 8.68 -0.87 2.31
C ASN A 342 7.80 -0.52 3.52
N GLN A 343 7.63 0.76 3.84
CA GLN A 343 6.78 1.18 4.96
C GLN A 343 5.32 0.74 4.80
N ILE A 344 4.78 0.83 3.57
CA ILE A 344 3.41 0.40 3.27
C ILE A 344 3.28 -1.13 3.38
N VAL A 345 4.18 -1.88 2.75
CA VAL A 345 4.17 -3.35 2.81
C VAL A 345 4.26 -3.82 4.25
N GLY A 346 5.22 -3.31 5.02
CA GLY A 346 5.37 -3.69 6.42
C GLY A 346 4.13 -3.41 7.27
N PHE A 347 3.42 -2.32 6.98
CA PHE A 347 2.15 -2.02 7.64
C PHE A 347 1.09 -3.10 7.34
N PHE A 348 0.92 -3.48 6.07
CA PHE A 348 -0.08 -4.47 5.66
C PHE A 348 0.30 -5.90 6.03
N VAL A 349 1.58 -6.26 6.04
CA VAL A 349 2.07 -7.56 6.54
C VAL A 349 1.75 -7.72 8.03
N VAL A 350 1.92 -6.65 8.82
CA VAL A 350 1.54 -6.64 10.24
C VAL A 350 0.02 -6.82 10.41
N GLU A 351 -0.79 -6.14 9.60
CA GLU A 351 -2.27 -6.31 9.66
C GLU A 351 -2.71 -7.70 9.22
N ASP A 352 -2.07 -8.28 8.21
CA ASP A 352 -2.35 -9.64 7.75
C ASP A 352 -1.98 -10.69 8.80
N HIS A 353 -0.85 -10.51 9.49
CA HIS A 353 -0.48 -11.37 10.60
C HIS A 353 -1.53 -11.30 11.74
N ILE A 354 -1.99 -10.10 12.10
CA ILE A 354 -2.99 -9.93 13.17
C ILE A 354 -4.36 -10.49 12.75
N LEU A 355 -4.74 -10.36 11.47
CA LEU A 355 -5.95 -10.97 10.91
C LEU A 355 -5.98 -12.49 11.11
N HIS A 356 -4.85 -13.16 10.90
CA HIS A 356 -4.75 -14.62 11.06
C HIS A 356 -4.54 -15.05 12.52
N ALA A 357 -3.82 -14.25 13.32
CA ALA A 357 -3.49 -14.60 14.70
C ALA A 357 -4.61 -14.28 15.71
N THR A 358 -5.51 -13.35 15.40
CA THR A 358 -6.58 -12.92 16.32
C THR A 358 -7.96 -13.30 15.81
N GLN A 359 -8.80 -13.87 16.68
CA GLN A 359 -10.19 -14.12 16.34
C GLN A 359 -11.00 -12.83 16.46
N GLY A 360 -11.16 -12.08 15.36
CA GLY A 360 -12.14 -10.99 15.22
C GLY A 360 -11.68 -9.58 15.54
N LEU A 361 -10.45 -9.36 16.03
CA LEU A 361 -9.93 -8.00 16.27
C LEU A 361 -9.81 -7.23 14.94
N VAL A 362 -9.21 -7.86 13.94
CA VAL A 362 -9.12 -7.40 12.55
C VAL A 362 -9.97 -8.35 11.71
N THR A 363 -10.88 -7.80 10.89
CA THR A 363 -11.71 -8.60 9.98
C THR A 363 -11.28 -8.36 8.55
N ARG A 364 -11.53 -9.34 7.67
CA ARG A 364 -11.20 -9.20 6.25
C ARG A 364 -11.83 -7.94 5.63
N ALA A 365 -13.08 -7.64 5.97
CA ALA A 365 -13.78 -6.43 5.53
C ALA A 365 -13.07 -5.13 5.98
N PHE A 366 -12.54 -5.08 7.22
CA PHE A 366 -11.78 -3.93 7.70
C PHE A 366 -10.46 -3.77 6.95
N THR A 367 -9.73 -4.87 6.74
CA THR A 367 -8.46 -4.83 6.00
C THR A 367 -8.68 -4.43 4.54
N ASP A 368 -9.75 -4.90 3.91
CA ASP A 368 -10.13 -4.53 2.54
C ASP A 368 -10.53 -3.04 2.45
N GLU A 369 -11.27 -2.49 3.43
CA GLU A 369 -11.56 -1.04 3.48
C GLU A 369 -10.28 -0.21 3.62
N LEU A 370 -9.37 -0.66 4.49
CA LEU A 370 -8.09 0.00 4.74
C LEU A 370 -7.19 -0.03 3.49
N TRP A 371 -7.14 -1.18 2.81
CA TRP A 371 -6.40 -1.35 1.55
C TRP A 371 -6.99 -0.50 0.43
N ASN A 372 -8.31 -0.45 0.26
CA ASN A 372 -8.94 0.38 -0.78
C ASN A 372 -8.64 1.88 -0.59
N MET A 373 -8.63 2.35 0.66
CA MET A 373 -8.23 3.72 1.00
C MET A 373 -6.74 3.95 0.72
N ALA A 374 -5.89 3.00 1.10
CA ALA A 374 -4.45 3.06 0.85
C ALA A 374 -4.13 3.07 -0.64
N LEU A 375 -4.65 2.10 -1.39
CA LEU A 375 -4.47 1.95 -2.83
C LEU A 375 -4.88 3.21 -3.59
N SER A 376 -6.02 3.82 -3.23
CA SER A 376 -6.46 5.07 -3.88
C SER A 376 -5.49 6.22 -3.63
N LYS A 377 -4.89 6.31 -2.43
CA LYS A 377 -3.85 7.31 -2.11
C LYS A 377 -2.51 7.00 -2.78
N ILE A 378 -2.08 5.75 -2.78
CA ILE A 378 -0.83 5.30 -3.42
C ILE A 378 -0.88 5.64 -4.90
N ILE A 379 -1.98 5.32 -5.59
CA ILE A 379 -2.16 5.66 -7.00
C ILE A 379 -2.07 7.17 -7.22
N ALA A 380 -2.72 7.99 -6.39
CA ALA A 380 -2.67 9.45 -6.51
C ALA A 380 -1.24 10.00 -6.30
N VAL A 381 -0.53 9.49 -5.29
CA VAL A 381 0.86 9.84 -5.00
C VAL A 381 1.77 9.43 -6.16
N LEU A 382 1.68 8.19 -6.63
CA LEU A 382 2.52 7.68 -7.72
C LEU A 382 2.26 8.41 -9.03
N ARG A 383 1.01 8.72 -9.40
CA ARG A 383 0.71 9.55 -10.58
C ARG A 383 1.36 10.94 -10.51
N THR A 384 1.28 11.55 -9.33
CA THR A 384 1.83 12.89 -9.12
C THR A 384 3.36 12.85 -9.17
N HIS A 385 3.99 11.94 -8.45
CA HIS A 385 5.45 11.83 -8.38
C HIS A 385 6.07 11.26 -9.65
N SER A 386 5.39 10.34 -10.36
CA SER A 386 5.86 9.87 -11.66
C SER A 386 5.92 11.04 -12.62
N SER A 387 4.90 11.93 -12.66
CA SER A 387 4.82 13.07 -13.59
C SER A 387 6.04 14.02 -13.58
N TYR A 388 6.74 14.13 -12.45
CA TYR A 388 7.95 14.94 -12.30
C TYR A 388 9.22 14.22 -12.75
N CYS A 389 9.18 12.90 -12.90
CA CYS A 389 10.33 12.11 -13.32
C CYS A 389 10.66 12.37 -14.80
N SER A 390 11.85 12.92 -15.05
CA SER A 390 12.37 13.22 -16.38
C SER A 390 13.48 12.25 -16.83
N ASP A 391 13.86 11.31 -15.97
CA ASP A 391 14.87 10.30 -16.26
C ASP A 391 14.21 8.95 -16.61
N PRO A 392 14.39 8.44 -17.84
CA PRO A 392 13.86 7.13 -18.23
C PRO A 392 14.31 5.98 -17.32
N ASP A 393 15.55 6.01 -16.84
CA ASP A 393 16.11 4.92 -16.05
C ASP A 393 15.41 4.84 -14.67
N LEU A 394 15.20 5.99 -14.02
CA LEU A 394 14.43 6.10 -12.78
C LEU A 394 12.97 5.66 -12.96
N VAL A 395 12.31 5.97 -14.09
CA VAL A 395 10.94 5.49 -14.37
C VAL A 395 10.89 3.96 -14.53
N LEU A 396 11.91 3.37 -15.16
CA LEU A 396 11.99 1.92 -15.30
C LEU A 396 12.21 1.22 -13.95
N GLU A 397 13.07 1.78 -13.11
CA GLU A 397 13.27 1.30 -11.75
C GLU A 397 12.00 1.44 -10.90
N LEU A 398 11.30 2.57 -11.01
CA LEU A 398 9.99 2.76 -10.39
C LEU A 398 8.99 1.69 -10.83
N LYS A 399 8.91 1.40 -12.14
CA LYS A 399 8.06 0.33 -12.66
C LYS A 399 8.40 -1.00 -12.02
N ASN A 400 9.69 -1.37 -11.95
CA ASN A 400 10.10 -2.63 -11.33
C ASN A 400 9.74 -2.69 -9.84
N LEU A 401 9.92 -1.60 -9.10
CA LEU A 401 9.50 -1.50 -7.70
C LEU A 401 7.98 -1.64 -7.54
N ILE A 402 7.18 -1.02 -8.41
CA ILE A 402 5.71 -1.17 -8.39
C ILE A 402 5.31 -2.62 -8.66
N VAL A 403 5.98 -3.31 -9.59
CA VAL A 403 5.64 -4.72 -9.83
C VAL A 403 6.01 -5.60 -8.64
N ILE A 404 7.19 -5.44 -8.05
CA ILE A 404 7.57 -6.18 -6.82
C ILE A 404 6.59 -5.87 -5.68
N PHE A 405 6.21 -4.60 -5.51
CA PHE A 405 5.23 -4.17 -4.52
C PHE A 405 3.86 -4.84 -4.73
N ALA A 406 3.39 -4.89 -5.98
CA ALA A 406 2.13 -5.55 -6.34
C ALA A 406 2.20 -7.07 -6.10
N ASP A 407 3.27 -7.74 -6.56
CA ASP A 407 3.46 -9.17 -6.40
C ASP A 407 3.55 -9.56 -4.90
N THR A 408 4.26 -8.76 -4.10
CA THR A 408 4.37 -8.96 -2.63
C THR A 408 2.99 -8.94 -1.98
N LEU A 409 2.20 -7.89 -2.21
CA LEU A 409 0.88 -7.76 -1.59
C LEU A 409 -0.15 -8.75 -2.16
N GLN A 410 -0.02 -9.15 -3.42
CA GLN A 410 -0.81 -10.23 -4.00
C GLN A 410 -0.53 -11.56 -3.30
N GLY A 411 0.72 -11.83 -2.89
CA GLY A 411 1.09 -12.98 -2.08
C GLY A 411 0.36 -13.06 -0.72
N TYR A 412 0.07 -11.91 -0.11
CA TYR A 412 -0.76 -11.79 1.10
C TYR A 412 -2.28 -11.71 0.79
N GLY A 413 -2.68 -11.90 -0.46
CA GLY A 413 -4.07 -11.95 -0.89
C GLY A 413 -4.74 -10.58 -1.07
N PHE A 414 -4.00 -9.48 -1.18
CA PHE A 414 -4.57 -8.16 -1.47
C PHE A 414 -4.84 -7.96 -2.97
N PRO A 415 -5.96 -7.31 -3.37
CA PRO A 415 -6.26 -7.03 -4.77
C PRO A 415 -5.37 -5.91 -5.33
N VAL A 416 -4.57 -6.20 -6.35
CA VAL A 416 -3.55 -5.27 -6.91
C VAL A 416 -3.80 -4.81 -8.35
N ASN A 417 -4.90 -5.23 -8.99
CA ASN A 417 -5.17 -4.94 -10.41
C ASN A 417 -5.06 -3.44 -10.77
N ARG A 418 -5.50 -2.54 -9.89
CA ARG A 418 -5.42 -1.08 -10.12
C ARG A 418 -3.98 -0.54 -10.16
N LEU A 419 -3.01 -1.25 -9.57
CA LEU A 419 -1.59 -0.92 -9.69
C LEU A 419 -1.06 -1.26 -11.08
N PHE A 420 -1.54 -2.35 -11.67
CA PHE A 420 -1.21 -2.70 -13.06
C PHE A 420 -1.85 -1.71 -14.06
N ASP A 421 -3.06 -1.23 -13.78
CA ASP A 421 -3.67 -0.14 -14.57
C ASP A 421 -2.80 1.13 -14.54
N LEU A 422 -2.30 1.50 -13.34
CA LEU A 422 -1.38 2.63 -13.17
C LEU A 422 -0.08 2.43 -13.96
N LEU A 423 0.47 1.21 -14.04
CA LEU A 423 1.67 0.94 -14.84
C LEU A 423 1.48 1.27 -16.33
N PHE A 424 0.25 1.18 -16.87
CA PHE A 424 -0.02 1.64 -18.23
C PHE A 424 0.01 3.16 -18.38
N GLU A 425 -0.42 3.90 -17.36
CA GLU A 425 -0.28 5.36 -17.35
C GLU A 425 1.20 5.77 -17.22
N VAL A 426 1.96 5.11 -16.34
CA VAL A 426 3.41 5.32 -16.17
C VAL A 426 4.17 4.98 -17.45
N ARG A 427 3.73 3.97 -18.21
CA ARG A 427 4.29 3.63 -19.53
C ARG A 427 4.18 4.80 -20.51
N ASP A 428 3.00 5.39 -20.61
CA ASP A 428 2.77 6.48 -21.55
C ASP A 428 3.67 7.67 -21.20
N GLN A 429 3.87 7.91 -19.90
CA GLN A 429 4.84 8.87 -19.43
C GLN A 429 6.30 8.50 -19.76
N TYR A 430 6.69 7.23 -19.54
CA TYR A 430 8.02 6.73 -19.91
C TYR A 430 8.30 6.95 -21.40
N ASN A 431 7.33 6.63 -22.26
CA ASN A 431 7.43 6.88 -23.70
C ASN A 431 7.60 8.37 -24.02
N GLU A 432 6.86 9.26 -23.35
CA GLU A 432 7.04 10.71 -23.53
C GLU A 432 8.45 11.18 -23.11
N THR A 433 8.98 10.66 -22.01
CA THR A 433 10.34 10.96 -21.55
C THR A 433 11.40 10.43 -22.52
N LEU A 434 11.23 9.20 -23.05
CA LEU A 434 12.08 8.66 -24.10
C LEU A 434 12.04 9.55 -25.36
N LEU A 435 10.85 9.97 -25.81
CA LEU A 435 10.73 10.81 -27.01
C LEU A 435 11.48 12.15 -26.84
N LYS A 436 11.46 12.75 -25.64
CA LYS A 436 12.25 13.96 -25.33
C LYS A 436 13.76 13.70 -25.37
N LYS A 437 14.24 12.58 -24.79
CA LYS A 437 15.67 12.22 -24.81
C LYS A 437 16.13 11.94 -26.25
N TRP A 438 15.34 11.25 -27.06
CA TRP A 438 15.68 10.94 -28.45
C TRP A 438 15.56 12.15 -29.39
N ALA A 439 14.72 13.15 -29.07
CA ALA A 439 14.76 14.44 -29.77
C ALA A 439 16.12 15.14 -29.64
N LEU A 440 16.80 15.02 -28.49
CA LEU A 440 18.15 15.55 -28.30
C LEU A 440 19.15 14.72 -29.11
N VAL A 441 19.10 13.39 -29.01
CA VAL A 441 19.99 12.49 -29.76
C VAL A 441 19.88 12.72 -31.28
N PHE A 442 18.68 12.86 -31.84
CA PHE A 442 18.52 13.14 -33.27
C PHE A 442 19.06 14.52 -33.67
N ARG A 443 18.87 15.52 -32.82
CA ARG A 443 19.43 16.87 -33.06
C ARG A 443 20.95 16.82 -33.12
N ASP A 444 21.59 16.13 -32.17
CA ASP A 444 23.03 15.98 -32.11
C ASP A 444 23.56 15.23 -33.36
N ILE A 445 22.85 14.18 -33.80
CA ILE A 445 23.19 13.47 -35.06
C ILE A 445 23.14 14.42 -36.25
N PHE A 446 22.09 15.24 -36.38
CA PHE A 446 21.99 16.19 -37.48
C PHE A 446 23.03 17.32 -37.39
N GLU A 447 23.41 17.76 -36.21
CA GLU A 447 24.45 18.79 -36.04
C GLU A 447 25.86 18.28 -36.34
N GLN A 448 26.12 16.98 -36.13
CA GLN A 448 27.41 16.34 -36.40
C GLN A 448 27.54 15.80 -37.84
N ASP A 449 26.44 15.67 -38.58
CA ASP A 449 26.45 15.11 -39.93
C ASP A 449 27.17 16.04 -40.91
N ASN A 450 27.94 15.43 -41.82
CA ASN A 450 28.68 16.17 -42.86
C ASN A 450 27.90 16.29 -44.18
N TYR A 451 26.68 15.74 -44.23
CA TYR A 451 25.77 15.77 -45.38
C TYR A 451 26.45 15.42 -46.72
N SER A 452 27.33 14.41 -46.69
CA SER A 452 28.01 13.90 -47.87
C SER A 452 27.87 12.37 -48.00
N PRO A 453 27.94 11.82 -49.23
CA PRO A 453 27.96 10.38 -49.46
C PRO A 453 29.10 9.70 -48.68
N ILE A 454 28.83 8.60 -47.98
CA ILE A 454 29.84 7.91 -47.16
C ILE A 454 30.92 7.31 -48.08
N PRO A 455 32.20 7.73 -47.98
CA PRO A 455 33.30 7.08 -48.67
C PRO A 455 33.64 5.76 -47.98
N VAL A 456 33.93 4.74 -48.78
CA VAL A 456 34.31 3.41 -48.31
C VAL A 456 35.54 2.97 -49.09
N GLU A 457 36.68 2.88 -48.43
CA GLU A 457 37.96 2.58 -49.07
C GLU A 457 38.23 1.08 -49.14
N ASN A 458 37.69 0.29 -48.22
CA ASN A 458 37.96 -1.14 -48.09
C ASN A 458 36.68 -1.97 -47.79
N GLU A 459 36.76 -3.28 -47.98
CA GLU A 459 35.65 -4.19 -47.69
C GLU A 459 35.27 -4.23 -46.20
N GLU A 460 36.22 -4.00 -45.30
CA GLU A 460 35.98 -3.93 -43.85
C GLU A 460 35.09 -2.74 -43.47
N GLU A 461 35.36 -1.56 -44.03
CA GLU A 461 34.53 -0.36 -43.85
C GLU A 461 33.13 -0.55 -44.44
N TYR A 462 33.02 -1.22 -45.60
CA TYR A 462 31.73 -1.56 -46.19
C TYR A 462 30.91 -2.46 -45.25
N LYS A 463 31.51 -3.54 -44.74
CA LYS A 463 30.86 -4.46 -43.79
C LYS A 463 30.48 -3.75 -42.50
N ALA A 464 31.31 -2.84 -41.99
CA ALA A 464 31.00 -2.05 -40.80
C ALA A 464 29.71 -1.23 -40.99
N VAL A 465 29.56 -0.53 -42.13
CA VAL A 465 28.35 0.25 -42.42
C VAL A 465 27.13 -0.65 -42.65
N VAL A 466 27.27 -1.72 -43.45
CA VAL A 466 26.16 -2.63 -43.79
C VAL A 466 25.68 -3.43 -42.57
N SER A 467 26.57 -3.76 -41.63
CA SER A 467 26.19 -4.41 -40.37
C SER A 467 25.31 -3.50 -39.49
N ARG A 468 25.50 -2.19 -39.58
CA ARG A 468 24.74 -1.20 -38.82
C ARG A 468 23.45 -0.79 -39.50
N PHE A 469 23.45 -0.74 -40.84
CA PHE A 469 22.30 -0.41 -41.66
C PHE A 469 22.19 -1.38 -42.84
N PRO A 470 21.11 -2.17 -42.93
CA PRO A 470 20.94 -3.16 -44.00
C PRO A 470 20.76 -2.44 -45.36
N PHE A 471 21.86 -2.26 -46.08
CA PHE A 471 21.91 -1.66 -47.40
C PHE A 471 22.30 -2.71 -48.45
N HIS A 472 21.48 -2.85 -49.49
CA HIS A 472 21.72 -3.78 -50.61
C HIS A 472 21.52 -3.04 -51.92
N ASP A 473 22.60 -2.88 -52.68
CA ASP A 473 22.56 -2.31 -54.03
C ASP A 473 23.50 -3.09 -54.95
N ALA A 474 22.90 -3.82 -55.90
CA ALA A 474 23.60 -4.72 -56.80
C ALA A 474 24.57 -4.00 -57.76
N GLU A 475 24.40 -2.70 -57.98
CA GLU A 475 25.30 -1.91 -58.84
C GLU A 475 26.51 -1.44 -58.05
N ILE A 476 26.32 -1.01 -56.81
CA ILE A 476 27.42 -0.57 -55.92
C ILE A 476 28.24 -1.77 -55.43
N GLU A 477 27.62 -2.91 -55.18
CA GLU A 477 28.32 -4.14 -54.81
C GLU A 477 29.32 -4.60 -55.89
N LYS A 478 29.01 -4.38 -57.18
CA LYS A 478 29.88 -4.74 -58.31
C LYS A 478 31.04 -3.77 -58.56
N GLN A 479 31.01 -2.56 -58.01
CA GLN A 479 32.10 -1.59 -58.20
C GLN A 479 33.39 -2.06 -57.51
N GLN A 480 34.54 -1.53 -57.92
CA GLN A 480 35.81 -1.70 -57.21
C GLN A 480 35.96 -0.58 -56.17
N PHE A 481 36.73 -0.82 -55.12
CA PHE A 481 37.03 0.21 -54.12
C PHE A 481 37.98 1.28 -54.69
N PRO A 482 37.89 2.55 -54.26
CA PRO A 482 36.98 3.10 -53.24
C PRO A 482 35.55 3.32 -53.78
N LYS A 483 34.55 2.93 -52.96
CA LYS A 483 33.12 3.10 -53.27
C LYS A 483 32.54 4.27 -52.49
N LYS A 484 31.44 4.84 -52.98
CA LYS A 484 30.67 5.84 -52.23
C LYS A 484 29.25 5.38 -52.06
N LEU A 485 28.81 5.27 -50.81
CA LEU A 485 27.43 4.95 -50.49
C LEU A 485 26.59 6.24 -50.62
N PRO A 486 25.39 6.18 -51.23
CA PRO A 486 24.60 7.37 -51.57
C PRO A 486 24.09 8.16 -50.35
N MET A 487 23.95 7.51 -49.19
CA MET A 487 23.51 8.14 -47.94
C MET A 487 24.68 8.75 -47.16
N SER A 488 24.39 9.68 -46.25
CA SER A 488 25.35 10.19 -45.26
C SER A 488 25.33 9.37 -43.96
N GLN A 489 26.28 9.66 -43.05
CA GLN A 489 26.43 8.96 -41.77
C GLN A 489 25.21 9.09 -40.85
N SER A 490 24.37 10.12 -41.03
CA SER A 490 23.14 10.26 -40.24
C SER A 490 22.16 9.10 -40.44
N VAL A 491 22.09 8.48 -41.63
CA VAL A 491 21.11 7.40 -41.89
C VAL A 491 21.39 6.14 -41.05
N PRO A 492 22.60 5.53 -41.08
CA PRO A 492 22.91 4.40 -40.22
C PRO A 492 22.83 4.72 -38.72
N GLN A 493 23.19 5.95 -38.33
CA GLN A 493 23.10 6.39 -36.93
C GLN A 493 21.65 6.50 -36.48
N ILE A 494 20.77 7.15 -37.25
CA ILE A 494 19.34 7.26 -36.93
C ILE A 494 18.71 5.88 -36.87
N TYR A 495 18.97 4.99 -37.84
CA TYR A 495 18.45 3.62 -37.82
C TYR A 495 18.87 2.86 -36.56
N SER A 496 20.15 2.94 -36.17
CA SER A 496 20.67 2.37 -34.93
C SER A 496 19.97 2.94 -33.70
N GLN A 497 19.78 4.26 -33.62
CA GLN A 497 19.11 4.89 -32.47
C GLN A 497 17.61 4.58 -32.39
N VAL A 498 16.94 4.37 -33.52
CA VAL A 498 15.55 3.90 -33.55
C VAL A 498 15.47 2.45 -33.04
N LYS A 499 16.44 1.59 -33.36
CA LYS A 499 16.52 0.24 -32.76
C LYS A 499 16.73 0.30 -31.24
N GLU A 500 17.63 1.17 -30.77
CA GLU A 500 17.84 1.39 -29.33
C GLU A 500 16.57 1.90 -28.64
N PHE A 501 15.80 2.79 -29.29
CA PHE A 501 14.50 3.23 -28.78
C PHE A 501 13.52 2.05 -28.65
N ILE A 502 13.44 1.20 -29.67
CA ILE A 502 12.56 0.02 -29.67
C ILE A 502 12.95 -0.92 -28.52
N TYR A 503 14.25 -1.17 -28.31
CA TYR A 503 14.73 -1.95 -27.17
C TYR A 503 14.39 -1.29 -25.83
N ALA A 504 14.56 0.03 -25.70
CA ALA A 504 14.21 0.76 -24.48
C ALA A 504 12.70 0.71 -24.18
N SER A 505 11.85 0.78 -25.21
CA SER A 505 10.41 0.57 -25.09
C SER A 505 10.06 -0.88 -24.73
N LEU A 506 10.74 -1.87 -25.33
CA LEU A 506 10.53 -3.28 -25.03
C LEU A 506 10.90 -3.62 -23.57
N LYS A 507 12.02 -3.08 -23.07
CA LYS A 507 12.49 -3.28 -21.69
C LYS A 507 11.45 -2.84 -20.65
N PHE A 508 10.63 -1.83 -20.96
CA PHE A 508 9.53 -1.44 -20.09
C PHE A 508 8.37 -2.45 -20.11
N SER A 509 8.09 -3.04 -21.28
CA SER A 509 7.06 -4.07 -21.50
C SER A 509 7.39 -5.42 -20.89
N GLU A 510 8.68 -5.73 -20.72
CA GLU A 510 9.12 -6.89 -19.96
C GLU A 510 8.44 -6.88 -18.58
N SER A 511 7.97 -8.03 -18.09
CA SER A 511 7.34 -8.17 -16.77
C SER A 511 5.90 -7.64 -16.61
N LEU A 512 5.24 -7.14 -17.67
CA LEU A 512 3.85 -6.66 -17.62
C LEU A 512 2.76 -7.72 -17.88
N HIS A 513 3.09 -9.02 -17.85
CA HIS A 513 2.16 -10.15 -18.09
C HIS A 513 1.28 -10.00 -19.35
N ARG A 514 1.78 -9.33 -20.41
CA ARG A 514 1.05 -9.15 -21.66
C ARG A 514 1.36 -10.24 -22.67
N SER A 515 0.43 -10.47 -23.59
CA SER A 515 0.65 -11.30 -24.76
C SER A 515 1.68 -10.64 -25.69
N SER A 516 2.43 -11.45 -26.43
CA SER A 516 3.41 -10.94 -27.40
C SER A 516 2.78 -10.02 -28.44
N THR A 517 1.51 -10.24 -28.82
CA THR A 517 0.77 -9.40 -29.78
C THR A 517 0.48 -8.00 -29.25
N GLU A 518 0.17 -7.84 -27.96
CA GLU A 518 -0.05 -6.52 -27.36
C GLU A 518 1.25 -5.72 -27.23
N ILE A 519 2.36 -6.40 -26.93
CA ILE A 519 3.70 -5.79 -26.89
C ILE A 519 4.08 -5.30 -28.28
N ASP A 520 3.84 -6.12 -29.30
CA ASP A 520 4.11 -5.85 -30.71
C ASP A 520 3.34 -4.62 -31.24
N ASP A 521 2.03 -4.55 -30.98
CA ASP A 521 1.21 -3.36 -31.31
C ASP A 521 1.67 -2.10 -30.57
N MET A 522 2.07 -2.25 -29.30
CA MET A 522 2.55 -1.15 -28.49
C MET A 522 3.88 -0.60 -29.03
N LEU A 523 4.84 -1.46 -29.37
CA LEU A 523 6.13 -1.07 -29.95
C LEU A 523 5.94 -0.35 -31.29
N ARG A 524 5.03 -0.82 -32.15
CA ARG A 524 4.75 -0.12 -33.41
C ARG A 524 4.12 1.25 -33.17
N LYS A 525 3.20 1.39 -32.21
CA LYS A 525 2.62 2.70 -31.83
C LYS A 525 3.66 3.66 -31.27
N SER A 526 4.54 3.23 -30.37
CA SER A 526 5.59 4.09 -29.81
C SER A 526 6.61 4.49 -30.87
N THR A 527 7.01 3.55 -31.73
CA THR A 527 7.93 3.81 -32.86
C THR A 527 7.31 4.77 -33.87
N ASN A 528 6.01 4.62 -34.17
CA ASN A 528 5.29 5.56 -35.00
C ASN A 528 5.30 6.97 -34.43
N LEU A 529 5.11 7.13 -33.11
CA LEU A 529 5.19 8.43 -32.46
C LEU A 529 6.61 9.03 -32.50
N LEU A 530 7.66 8.19 -32.36
CA LEU A 530 9.05 8.60 -32.56
C LEU A 530 9.27 9.14 -33.97
N LEU A 531 8.84 8.41 -35.00
CA LEU A 531 9.04 8.78 -36.40
C LEU A 531 8.23 10.03 -36.77
N THR A 532 6.91 9.99 -36.57
CA THR A 532 5.96 11.02 -37.03
C THR A 532 6.04 12.33 -36.26
N ARG A 533 6.34 12.30 -34.97
CA ARG A 533 6.36 13.50 -34.12
C ARG A 533 7.78 13.99 -33.88
N THR A 534 8.66 13.10 -33.43
CA THR A 534 9.98 13.49 -32.91
C THR A 534 10.99 13.67 -34.03
N LEU A 535 11.21 12.63 -34.83
CA LEU A 535 12.15 12.67 -35.96
C LEU A 535 11.67 13.64 -37.04
N SER A 536 10.37 13.62 -37.38
CA SER A 536 9.75 14.58 -38.30
C SER A 536 9.98 16.02 -37.86
N SER A 537 9.74 16.36 -36.58
CA SER A 537 10.00 17.70 -36.07
C SER A 537 11.48 18.08 -36.16
N CYS A 538 12.40 17.16 -35.88
CA CYS A 538 13.83 17.41 -36.03
C CYS A 538 14.21 17.67 -37.49
N LEU A 539 13.67 16.90 -38.44
CA LEU A 539 13.88 17.09 -39.88
C LEU A 539 13.31 18.43 -40.38
N GLN A 540 12.10 18.79 -39.97
CA GLN A 540 11.50 20.08 -40.34
C GLN A 540 12.31 21.27 -39.80
N ASN A 541 12.81 21.17 -38.56
CA ASN A 541 13.69 22.18 -37.99
C ASN A 541 15.04 22.25 -38.70
N LEU A 542 15.56 21.12 -39.16
CA LEU A 542 16.79 21.05 -39.96
C LEU A 542 16.61 21.73 -41.32
N ILE A 543 15.55 21.39 -42.06
CA ILE A 543 15.27 21.94 -43.40
C ILE A 543 15.10 23.45 -43.35
N LYS A 544 14.46 23.98 -42.30
CA LYS A 544 14.24 25.42 -42.12
C LYS A 544 15.45 26.18 -41.53
N LYS A 545 16.60 25.54 -41.34
CA LYS A 545 17.80 26.25 -40.85
C LYS A 545 18.22 27.30 -41.88
N PRO A 546 18.46 28.56 -41.48
CA PRO A 546 18.70 29.67 -42.42
C PRO A 546 19.91 29.44 -43.32
N HIS A 547 20.98 28.85 -42.79
CA HIS A 547 22.25 28.65 -43.49
C HIS A 547 22.42 27.27 -44.13
N ILE A 548 21.35 26.49 -44.29
CA ILE A 548 21.46 25.19 -44.96
C ILE A 548 21.77 25.36 -46.45
N GLY A 549 22.75 24.62 -46.96
CA GLY A 549 23.19 24.67 -48.35
C GLY A 549 22.27 23.86 -49.29
N LEU A 550 22.29 24.18 -50.58
CA LEU A 550 21.54 23.45 -51.61
C LEU A 550 21.98 21.97 -51.67
N THR A 551 23.28 21.70 -51.60
CA THR A 551 23.84 20.33 -51.61
C THR A 551 23.46 19.53 -50.36
N GLU A 552 23.34 20.20 -49.21
CA GLU A 552 22.89 19.58 -47.96
C GLU A 552 21.41 19.19 -48.04
N LEU A 553 20.56 20.06 -48.60
CA LEU A 553 19.14 19.75 -48.84
C LEU A 553 18.97 18.56 -49.80
N VAL A 554 19.80 18.46 -50.83
CA VAL A 554 19.84 17.28 -51.72
C VAL A 554 20.17 16.02 -50.96
N GLN A 555 21.23 16.06 -50.15
CA GLN A 555 21.62 14.89 -49.36
C GLN A 555 20.52 14.50 -48.36
N ILE A 556 19.79 15.46 -47.78
CA ILE A 556 18.63 15.19 -46.92
C ILE A 556 17.52 14.47 -47.68
N ILE A 557 17.26 14.82 -48.95
CA ILE A 557 16.30 14.10 -49.81
C ILE A 557 16.73 12.64 -50.03
N ILE A 558 18.02 12.40 -50.27
CA ILE A 558 18.56 11.03 -50.39
C ILE A 558 18.41 10.29 -49.07
N ASN A 559 18.82 10.90 -47.97
CA ASN A 559 18.80 10.30 -46.64
C ASN A 559 17.37 9.94 -46.21
N THR A 560 16.39 10.82 -46.43
CA THR A 560 14.97 10.54 -46.14
C THR A 560 14.42 9.40 -47.00
N THR A 561 14.95 9.20 -48.22
CA THR A 561 14.60 8.05 -49.07
C THR A 561 15.14 6.75 -48.49
N HIS A 562 16.39 6.72 -48.04
CA HIS A 562 16.93 5.53 -47.38
C HIS A 562 16.29 5.25 -46.02
N LEU A 563 15.92 6.29 -45.25
CA LEU A 563 15.16 6.15 -44.01
C LEU A 563 13.73 5.63 -44.25
N GLU A 564 13.10 5.99 -45.37
CA GLU A 564 11.81 5.42 -45.79
C GLU A 564 11.93 3.90 -46.04
N TYR A 565 12.97 3.46 -46.74
CA TYR A 565 13.24 2.03 -46.92
C TYR A 565 13.58 1.34 -45.58
N ALA A 566 14.27 2.05 -44.68
CA ALA A 566 14.64 1.56 -43.35
C ALA A 566 13.43 1.12 -42.51
N CYS A 567 12.26 1.75 -42.71
CA CYS A 567 11.05 1.39 -41.99
C CYS A 567 10.61 -0.07 -42.20
N LYS A 568 10.84 -0.65 -43.38
CA LYS A 568 10.55 -2.08 -43.62
C LYS A 568 11.41 -2.97 -42.74
N TYR A 569 12.71 -2.66 -42.65
CA TYR A 569 13.63 -3.40 -41.79
C TYR A 569 13.31 -3.20 -40.29
N LEU A 570 12.76 -2.04 -39.90
CA LEU A 570 12.30 -1.81 -38.54
C LEU A 570 11.03 -2.61 -38.22
N GLU A 571 10.10 -2.76 -39.18
CA GLU A 571 8.93 -3.63 -39.03
C GLU A 571 9.32 -5.09 -38.83
N ASP A 572 10.23 -5.60 -39.66
CA ASP A 572 10.78 -6.95 -39.55
C ASP A 572 11.50 -7.13 -38.21
N PHE A 573 12.28 -6.13 -37.79
CA PHE A 573 12.98 -6.13 -36.52
C PHE A 573 12.01 -6.21 -35.33
N ILE A 574 10.94 -5.40 -35.30
CA ILE A 574 9.91 -5.46 -34.25
C ILE A 574 9.24 -6.84 -34.22
N THR A 575 8.92 -7.40 -35.38
CA THR A 575 8.28 -8.72 -35.50
C THR A 575 9.21 -9.84 -34.99
N ASN A 576 10.51 -9.75 -35.28
CA ASN A 576 11.51 -10.72 -34.84
C ASN A 576 11.74 -10.67 -33.32
N ILE A 577 11.76 -9.49 -32.70
CA ILE A 577 11.97 -9.39 -31.25
C ILE A 577 10.73 -9.80 -30.43
N THR A 578 9.52 -9.69 -31.01
CA THR A 578 8.27 -10.08 -30.34
C THR A 578 7.84 -11.52 -30.64
N ASN A 579 8.49 -12.20 -31.60
CA ASN A 579 8.15 -13.55 -32.09
C ASN A 579 6.68 -13.69 -32.54
N VAL A 580 6.07 -12.61 -33.04
CA VAL A 580 4.70 -12.63 -33.58
C VAL A 580 4.74 -13.04 -35.05
N SER A 581 3.81 -13.90 -35.49
CA SER A 581 3.73 -14.30 -36.90
C SER A 581 3.35 -13.10 -37.79
N PRO A 582 4.05 -12.88 -38.93
CA PRO A 582 3.74 -11.81 -39.87
C PRO A 582 2.37 -11.95 -40.55
N GLU A 583 1.69 -13.10 -40.43
CA GLU A 583 0.40 -13.39 -41.09
C GLU A 583 -0.83 -12.88 -40.32
N THR A 584 -0.65 -12.18 -39.19
CA THR A 584 -1.76 -11.64 -38.41
C THR A 584 -2.32 -10.38 -39.09
N VAL A 585 -3.52 -10.49 -39.69
CA VAL A 585 -4.20 -9.55 -40.61
C VAL A 585 -4.44 -8.12 -40.05
N HIS A 586 -4.11 -7.85 -38.78
CA HIS A 586 -4.37 -6.57 -38.09
C HIS A 586 -3.12 -5.81 -37.63
N THR A 587 -1.94 -6.16 -38.13
CA THR A 587 -0.67 -5.55 -37.71
C THR A 587 -0.55 -4.10 -38.21
N THR A 588 -0.42 -3.15 -37.27
CA THR A 588 -0.29 -1.71 -37.59
C THR A 588 1.06 -1.44 -38.27
N ARG A 589 1.08 -1.05 -39.55
CA ARG A 589 2.34 -0.69 -40.25
C ARG A 589 2.96 0.59 -39.70
N LEU A 590 4.26 0.78 -39.92
CA LEU A 590 4.95 2.01 -39.58
C LEU A 590 4.58 3.13 -40.56
N TYR A 591 4.21 4.29 -40.04
CA TYR A 591 3.88 5.51 -40.80
C TYR A 591 5.12 6.28 -41.29
N GLY A 592 6.27 5.61 -41.38
CA GLY A 592 7.48 6.22 -41.93
C GLY A 592 7.28 6.67 -43.39
N LEU A 593 6.44 5.96 -44.15
CA LEU A 593 6.19 6.25 -45.55
C LEU A 593 5.57 7.64 -45.78
N SER A 594 4.59 8.06 -44.98
CA SER A 594 4.02 9.42 -45.09
C SER A 594 4.97 10.47 -44.51
N THR A 595 5.56 10.18 -43.35
CA THR A 595 6.44 11.12 -42.63
C THR A 595 7.64 11.56 -43.47
N PHE A 596 8.36 10.61 -44.07
CA PHE A 596 9.54 10.92 -44.86
C PHE A 596 9.19 11.51 -46.23
N LYS A 597 8.00 11.19 -46.79
CA LYS A 597 7.48 11.88 -47.97
C LYS A 597 7.20 13.35 -47.69
N ASP A 598 6.57 13.67 -46.56
CA ASP A 598 6.27 15.08 -46.21
C ASP A 598 7.56 15.87 -45.96
N ALA A 599 8.54 15.27 -45.28
CA ALA A 599 9.87 15.87 -45.11
C ALA A 599 10.59 16.09 -46.44
N ARG A 600 10.46 15.15 -47.39
CA ARG A 600 11.02 15.29 -48.74
C ARG A 600 10.40 16.44 -49.51
N HIS A 601 9.07 16.55 -49.53
CA HIS A 601 8.39 17.67 -50.19
C HIS A 601 8.77 19.02 -49.55
N ALA A 602 8.95 19.08 -48.23
CA ALA A 602 9.43 20.28 -47.54
C ALA A 602 10.86 20.65 -47.97
N ALA A 603 11.77 19.67 -48.08
CA ALA A 603 13.13 19.89 -48.57
C ALA A 603 13.16 20.32 -50.04
N GLU A 604 12.33 19.72 -50.89
CA GLU A 604 12.15 20.10 -52.30
C GLU A 604 11.66 21.55 -52.43
N GLY A 605 10.66 21.94 -51.64
CA GLY A 605 10.16 23.32 -51.60
C GLY A 605 11.25 24.32 -51.23
N GLU A 606 12.05 24.00 -50.20
CA GLU A 606 13.15 24.85 -49.75
C GLU A 606 14.26 24.97 -50.81
N ILE A 607 14.54 23.91 -51.59
CA ILE A 607 15.45 23.96 -52.74
C ILE A 607 14.97 24.99 -53.75
N TYR A 608 13.67 24.98 -54.11
CA TYR A 608 13.11 25.94 -55.07
C TYR A 608 13.23 27.37 -54.55
N THR A 609 12.92 27.59 -53.26
CA THR A 609 13.04 28.90 -52.63
C THR A 609 14.47 29.42 -52.63
N LYS A 610 15.45 28.60 -52.20
CA LYS A 610 16.87 29.02 -52.18
C LYS A 610 17.45 29.22 -53.57
N LEU A 611 17.04 28.41 -54.54
CA LEU A 611 17.50 28.57 -55.92
C LEU A 611 16.95 29.88 -56.50
N ASN A 612 15.67 30.20 -56.29
CA ASN A 612 15.08 31.46 -56.73
C ASN A 612 15.70 32.67 -56.03
N GLN A 613 15.97 32.58 -54.72
CA GLN A 613 16.73 33.61 -53.99
C GLN A 613 18.12 33.83 -54.59
N LYS A 614 18.84 32.76 -54.97
CA LYS A 614 20.14 32.88 -55.64
C LYS A 614 20.02 33.52 -57.00
N ILE A 615 18.99 33.18 -57.79
CA ILE A 615 18.70 33.88 -59.05
C ILE A 615 18.50 35.37 -58.79
N ASP A 616 17.71 35.75 -57.78
CA ASP A 616 17.45 37.15 -57.44
C ASP A 616 18.73 37.88 -57.00
N GLU A 617 19.61 37.24 -56.23
CA GLU A 617 20.93 37.79 -55.87
C GLU A 617 21.79 38.08 -57.11
N PHE A 618 21.82 37.18 -58.10
CA PHE A 618 22.53 37.42 -59.36
C PHE A 618 21.87 38.53 -60.19
N ILE A 619 20.54 38.58 -60.22
CA ILE A 619 19.79 39.60 -60.97
C ILE A 619 19.99 41.00 -60.37
N GLN A 620 20.18 41.12 -59.05
CA GLN A 620 20.52 42.40 -58.41
C GLN A 620 21.88 42.95 -58.85
N LEU A 621 22.77 42.12 -59.41
CA LEU A 621 24.04 42.55 -60.00
C LEU A 621 23.90 43.09 -61.43
N ALA A 622 22.68 43.05 -62.00
CA ALA A 622 22.43 43.55 -63.35
C ALA A 622 22.58 45.08 -63.41
N ASP A 623 23.56 45.55 -64.19
CA ASP A 623 23.82 46.97 -64.41
C ASP A 623 23.66 47.30 -65.90
N TYR A 624 22.41 47.42 -66.35
CA TYR A 624 22.11 47.74 -67.75
C TYR A 624 22.21 49.24 -68.00
N GLU A 625 23.01 49.65 -69.00
CA GLU A 625 22.97 51.01 -69.53
C GLU A 625 21.77 51.17 -70.47
N TRP A 626 20.58 51.40 -69.90
CA TRP A 626 19.31 51.50 -70.66
C TRP A 626 19.27 52.59 -71.75
N GLY A 627 20.22 53.54 -71.73
CA GLY A 627 20.39 54.60 -72.73
C GLY A 627 21.37 54.30 -73.86
N MET A 628 21.96 53.10 -73.94
CA MET A 628 23.00 52.77 -74.91
C MET A 628 22.53 52.85 -76.37
N ALA A 629 23.38 53.37 -77.26
CA ALA A 629 22.99 53.57 -78.66
C ALA A 629 22.98 52.28 -79.46
N GLU A 630 23.95 51.40 -79.19
CA GLU A 630 24.14 50.08 -79.82
C GLU A 630 24.48 49.07 -78.71
N SER A 631 24.22 47.78 -78.93
CA SER A 631 24.59 46.70 -78.01
C SER A 631 26.10 46.46 -77.96
N ASP A 632 26.62 45.97 -76.84
CA ASP A 632 28.03 45.59 -76.69
C ASP A 632 28.40 44.31 -77.47
N GLY A 633 27.41 43.62 -78.03
CA GLY A 633 27.60 42.44 -78.89
C GLY A 633 27.99 41.16 -78.14
N ARG A 634 27.99 41.18 -76.81
CA ARG A 634 28.24 40.02 -75.92
C ARG A 634 27.18 39.99 -74.83
N ALA A 635 26.86 38.81 -74.31
CA ALA A 635 25.97 38.68 -73.15
C ALA A 635 26.61 39.28 -71.88
N SER A 636 25.76 39.76 -70.98
CA SER A 636 26.11 40.37 -69.70
C SER A 636 26.80 39.37 -68.78
N GLY A 637 27.86 39.82 -68.08
CA GLY A 637 28.69 38.96 -67.22
C GLY A 637 27.91 38.27 -66.10
N TYR A 638 27.05 39.02 -65.40
CA TYR A 638 26.23 38.50 -64.31
C TYR A 638 25.34 37.30 -64.74
N LEU A 639 24.82 37.36 -65.97
CA LEU A 639 23.94 36.33 -66.50
C LEU A 639 24.71 35.08 -66.89
N MET A 640 25.90 35.24 -67.47
CA MET A 640 26.77 34.10 -67.77
C MET A 640 27.22 33.41 -66.48
N ASP A 641 27.54 34.17 -65.43
CA ASP A 641 27.86 33.62 -64.11
C ASP A 641 26.66 32.89 -63.48
N LEU A 642 25.45 33.44 -63.62
CA LEU A 642 24.22 32.77 -63.19
C LEU A 642 23.98 31.46 -63.96
N ILE A 643 24.14 31.44 -65.28
CA ILE A 643 23.98 30.24 -66.11
C ILE A 643 25.03 29.18 -65.72
N ASN A 644 26.27 29.58 -65.46
CA ASN A 644 27.32 28.68 -64.99
C ASN A 644 27.00 28.11 -63.60
N PHE A 645 26.50 28.95 -62.68
CA PHE A 645 26.02 28.52 -61.37
C PHE A 645 24.88 27.51 -61.47
N LEU A 646 23.86 27.79 -62.29
CA LEU A 646 22.73 26.89 -62.50
C LEU A 646 23.18 25.58 -63.15
N ARG A 647 24.06 25.61 -64.15
CA ARG A 647 24.62 24.41 -64.79
C ARG A 647 25.39 23.54 -63.80
N SER A 648 26.26 24.15 -62.99
CA SER A 648 27.02 23.42 -61.95
C SER A 648 26.09 22.84 -60.88
N THR A 649 25.09 23.60 -60.46
CA THR A 649 24.11 23.19 -59.45
C THR A 649 23.22 22.04 -59.95
N PHE A 650 22.70 22.12 -61.18
CA PHE A 650 21.92 21.04 -61.79
C PHE A 650 22.73 19.79 -62.06
N GLN A 651 24.02 19.90 -62.40
CA GLN A 651 24.90 18.73 -62.49
C GLN A 651 24.94 17.96 -61.16
N VAL A 652 25.05 18.66 -60.02
CA VAL A 652 25.02 18.03 -58.69
C VAL A 652 23.67 17.34 -58.42
N PHE A 653 22.56 17.95 -58.83
CA PHE A 653 21.23 17.34 -58.74
C PHE A 653 21.07 16.10 -59.65
N THR A 654 21.79 16.00 -60.76
CA THR A 654 21.66 14.88 -61.72
C THR A 654 22.48 13.64 -61.38
N HIS A 655 23.48 13.75 -60.50
CA HIS A 655 24.26 12.60 -60.00
C HIS A 655 23.54 11.79 -58.92
N LEU A 656 22.28 12.10 -58.66
CA LEU A 656 21.42 11.36 -57.74
C LEU A 656 21.02 9.99 -58.33
N PRO A 657 20.94 8.91 -57.53
CA PRO A 657 20.67 7.56 -58.05
C PRO A 657 19.32 7.48 -58.80
N ASN A 658 19.37 7.26 -60.10
CA ASN A 658 18.22 6.94 -60.95
C ASN A 658 17.95 5.42 -60.92
N ASN A 659 17.53 4.89 -59.77
CA ASN A 659 17.14 3.48 -59.71
C ASN A 659 15.74 3.32 -60.33
N ASN A 660 15.70 2.69 -61.50
CA ASN A 660 14.51 2.46 -62.34
C ASN A 660 13.50 1.44 -61.76
N LYS A 661 13.59 1.11 -60.47
CA LYS A 661 12.67 0.19 -59.81
C LYS A 661 12.12 0.85 -58.55
N ASP A 662 10.87 1.30 -58.69
CA ASP A 662 9.93 1.65 -57.63
C ASP A 662 10.40 2.70 -56.61
N HIS A 663 9.84 3.91 -56.76
CA HIS A 663 9.98 5.11 -55.91
C HIS A 663 11.26 5.96 -56.05
N ALA A 664 12.37 5.44 -56.58
CA ALA A 664 13.60 6.22 -56.81
C ALA A 664 13.59 7.12 -58.06
N ALA A 665 12.55 7.06 -58.90
CA ALA A 665 12.30 8.02 -59.99
C ALA A 665 11.95 9.45 -59.51
N MET A 666 11.89 9.69 -58.20
CA MET A 666 11.60 11.01 -57.61
C MET A 666 12.77 11.98 -57.76
N SER A 667 14.03 11.51 -57.69
CA SER A 667 15.17 12.43 -57.64
C SER A 667 15.43 13.15 -58.97
N GLY A 668 15.30 12.44 -60.09
CA GLY A 668 15.27 13.06 -61.43
C GLY A 668 14.11 14.04 -61.60
N LYS A 669 12.96 13.79 -60.96
CA LYS A 669 11.81 14.73 -60.97
C LYS A 669 12.06 15.98 -60.15
N VAL A 670 12.79 15.89 -59.02
CA VAL A 670 13.19 17.07 -58.24
C VAL A 670 14.11 17.96 -59.05
N ALA A 671 15.12 17.39 -59.70
CA ALA A 671 16.04 18.14 -60.56
C ALA A 671 15.29 18.81 -61.73
N GLN A 672 14.36 18.09 -62.37
CA GLN A 672 13.51 18.64 -63.45
C GLN A 672 12.59 19.76 -62.93
N THR A 673 11.93 19.57 -61.79
CA THR A 673 11.01 20.56 -61.23
C THR A 673 11.77 21.80 -60.76
N ALA A 674 12.94 21.62 -60.13
CA ALA A 674 13.84 22.71 -59.76
C ALA A 674 14.31 23.49 -61.00
N CYS A 675 14.72 22.81 -62.06
CA CYS A 675 15.14 23.43 -63.31
C CYS A 675 13.99 24.21 -63.98
N MET A 676 12.79 23.65 -64.01
CA MET A 676 11.62 24.35 -64.54
C MET A 676 11.25 25.57 -63.69
N SER A 677 11.27 25.44 -62.36
CA SER A 677 11.03 26.55 -61.43
C SER A 677 12.06 27.66 -61.62
N ALA A 678 13.34 27.31 -61.73
CA ALA A 678 14.46 28.21 -62.00
C ALA A 678 14.27 28.99 -63.30
N CYS A 679 14.02 28.29 -64.41
CA CYS A 679 13.84 28.91 -65.72
C CYS A 679 12.62 29.83 -65.74
N LYS A 680 11.51 29.42 -65.12
CA LYS A 680 10.31 30.25 -65.00
C LYS A 680 10.54 31.49 -64.14
N HIS A 681 11.23 31.35 -63.01
CA HIS A 681 11.58 32.46 -62.14
C HIS A 681 12.50 33.44 -62.85
N LEU A 682 13.56 32.93 -63.50
CA LEU A 682 14.48 33.73 -64.31
C LEU A 682 13.75 34.50 -65.43
N ALA A 683 12.88 33.83 -66.20
CA ALA A 683 12.09 34.48 -67.25
C ALA A 683 11.18 35.58 -66.69
N THR A 684 10.55 35.32 -65.53
CA THR A 684 9.68 36.28 -64.85
C THR A 684 10.47 37.48 -64.32
N SER A 685 11.62 37.27 -63.68
CA SER A 685 12.47 38.33 -63.16
C SER A 685 13.09 39.19 -64.28
N LEU A 686 13.47 38.58 -65.41
CA LEU A 686 13.91 39.31 -66.61
C LEU A 686 12.77 40.16 -67.19
N MET A 687 11.56 39.60 -67.30
CA MET A 687 10.37 40.36 -67.73
C MET A 687 10.07 41.53 -66.79
N GLN A 688 10.17 41.33 -65.46
CA GLN A 688 9.96 42.38 -64.47
C GLN A 688 11.00 43.50 -64.57
N MET A 689 12.27 43.16 -64.79
CA MET A 689 13.35 44.13 -64.99
C MET A 689 13.06 45.06 -66.17
N LEU A 690 12.53 44.51 -67.28
CA LEU A 690 12.18 45.29 -68.47
C LEU A 690 10.96 46.21 -68.25
N LEU A 691 10.06 45.82 -67.34
CA LEU A 691 8.80 46.53 -67.06
C LEU A 691 8.85 47.40 -65.80
N ASP A 692 9.96 47.42 -65.08
CA ASP A 692 10.11 48.10 -63.79
C ASP A 692 9.65 49.56 -63.86
N THR A 693 8.78 49.98 -62.95
CA THR A 693 8.27 51.34 -62.87
C THR A 693 9.34 52.42 -62.67
N GLU A 694 10.48 52.08 -62.04
CA GLU A 694 11.59 53.02 -61.85
C GLU A 694 12.31 53.35 -63.17
N LEU A 695 12.25 52.41 -64.11
CA LEU A 695 12.83 52.51 -65.43
C LEU A 695 11.98 53.40 -66.34
N LYS A 696 12.39 54.66 -66.50
CA LYS A 696 11.61 55.65 -67.27
C LYS A 696 11.86 55.60 -68.77
N GLN A 697 13.05 55.20 -69.22
CA GLN A 697 13.47 55.30 -70.62
C GLN A 697 14.35 54.12 -71.02
N ILE A 698 14.08 53.56 -72.20
CA ILE A 698 14.82 52.44 -72.82
C ILE A 698 15.16 52.82 -74.26
N SER A 699 16.39 52.52 -74.66
CA SER A 699 16.89 52.65 -76.03
C SER A 699 16.80 51.33 -76.79
N MET A 700 16.79 51.39 -78.13
CA MET A 700 16.83 50.16 -78.95
C MET A 700 18.14 49.37 -78.75
N GLY A 701 19.27 50.06 -78.53
CA GLY A 701 20.55 49.40 -78.21
C GLY A 701 20.49 48.58 -76.91
N ALA A 702 19.80 49.09 -75.89
CA ALA A 702 19.60 48.36 -74.64
C ALA A 702 18.68 47.14 -74.80
N ILE A 703 17.64 47.24 -75.64
CA ILE A 703 16.77 46.08 -75.98
C ILE A 703 17.58 45.03 -76.75
N GLN A 704 18.48 45.45 -77.64
CA GLN A 704 19.41 44.56 -78.34
C GLN A 704 20.36 43.83 -77.38
N GLN A 705 20.93 44.55 -76.42
CA GLN A 705 21.77 43.97 -75.39
C GLN A 705 20.99 42.96 -74.52
N PHE A 706 19.82 43.35 -74.02
CA PHE A 706 18.93 42.48 -73.25
C PHE A 706 18.47 41.24 -74.04
N ASN A 707 18.30 41.37 -75.35
CA ASN A 707 17.97 40.23 -76.21
C ASN A 707 19.13 39.23 -76.35
N LEU A 708 20.39 39.68 -76.38
CA LEU A 708 21.55 38.78 -76.35
C LEU A 708 21.53 37.94 -75.06
N ASP A 709 21.12 38.55 -73.95
CA ASP A 709 20.97 37.90 -72.65
C ASP A 709 19.84 36.85 -72.65
N VAL A 710 18.65 37.19 -73.18
CA VAL A 710 17.55 36.23 -73.32
C VAL A 710 17.91 35.06 -74.26
N ILE A 711 18.68 35.31 -75.33
CA ILE A 711 19.20 34.24 -76.20
C ILE A 711 20.07 33.26 -75.40
N GLN A 712 20.92 33.73 -74.48
CA GLN A 712 21.72 32.81 -73.66
C GLN A 712 20.86 31.98 -72.71
N CYS A 713 19.79 32.54 -72.14
CA CYS A 713 18.82 31.79 -71.33
C CYS A 713 18.12 30.69 -72.13
N GLU A 714 17.75 30.96 -73.39
CA GLU A 714 17.14 29.97 -74.28
C GLU A 714 18.13 28.89 -74.71
N LEU A 715 19.37 29.27 -75.03
CA LEU A 715 20.45 28.32 -75.32
C LEU A 715 20.72 27.41 -74.12
N PHE A 716 20.66 27.96 -72.90
CA PHE A 716 20.72 27.17 -71.69
C PHE A 716 19.54 26.19 -71.59
N ALA A 717 18.30 26.65 -71.80
CA ALA A 717 17.11 25.80 -71.80
C ALA A 717 17.15 24.69 -72.87
N SER A 718 17.72 24.96 -74.05
CA SER A 718 17.90 23.98 -75.13
C SER A 718 19.05 23.02 -74.91
N SER A 719 19.98 23.33 -73.98
CA SER A 719 21.17 22.50 -73.72
C SER A 719 20.90 21.29 -72.82
N GLU A 720 19.63 20.93 -72.59
CA GLU A 720 19.18 19.86 -71.70
C GLU A 720 19.92 19.86 -70.35
N PRO A 721 19.79 20.95 -69.56
CA PRO A 721 20.55 21.10 -68.31
C PRO A 721 20.28 19.98 -67.28
N VAL A 722 19.12 19.32 -67.40
CA VAL A 722 18.74 18.12 -66.63
C VAL A 722 18.11 17.11 -67.60
N PRO A 723 18.46 15.80 -67.54
CA PRO A 723 17.89 14.79 -68.40
C PRO A 723 16.41 14.52 -68.11
N GLY A 724 15.64 14.18 -69.15
CA GLY A 724 14.27 13.67 -69.03
C GLY A 724 13.14 14.70 -69.26
N PHE A 725 13.44 15.90 -69.73
CA PHE A 725 12.44 16.77 -70.35
C PHE A 725 12.00 16.23 -71.72
N GLN A 726 10.73 16.40 -72.06
CA GLN A 726 10.21 16.02 -73.38
C GLN A 726 10.25 17.23 -74.32
N GLY A 727 11.05 17.17 -75.38
CA GLY A 727 11.15 18.23 -76.41
C GLY A 727 11.49 19.62 -75.85
N ASP A 728 10.96 20.68 -76.47
CA ASP A 728 11.25 22.09 -76.14
C ASP A 728 10.51 22.62 -74.87
N THR A 729 10.13 21.73 -73.94
CA THR A 729 9.30 22.11 -72.77
C THR A 729 9.94 23.19 -71.89
N LEU A 730 11.28 23.18 -71.71
CA LEU A 730 11.97 24.24 -70.96
C LEU A 730 11.99 25.59 -71.69
N GLN A 731 12.00 25.59 -73.03
CA GLN A 731 11.98 26.83 -73.82
C GLN A 731 10.63 27.56 -73.68
N LEU A 732 9.55 26.82 -73.41
CA LEU A 732 8.23 27.41 -73.13
C LEU A 732 8.24 28.33 -71.90
N ALA A 733 9.22 28.23 -70.99
CA ALA A 733 9.34 29.17 -69.88
C ALA A 733 9.70 30.60 -70.35
N PHE A 734 10.41 30.74 -71.47
CA PHE A 734 10.89 32.01 -72.02
C PHE A 734 10.02 32.55 -73.17
N ILE A 735 9.03 31.78 -73.65
CA ILE A 735 8.27 32.10 -74.86
C ILE A 735 7.53 33.45 -74.77
N ASP A 736 7.02 33.81 -73.60
CA ASP A 736 6.31 35.08 -73.37
C ASP A 736 7.27 36.27 -73.53
N LEU A 737 8.51 36.13 -73.03
CA LEU A 737 9.57 37.12 -73.16
C LEU A 737 10.13 37.19 -74.58
N ARG A 738 10.33 36.04 -75.22
CA ARG A 738 10.80 35.94 -76.62
C ARG A 738 9.83 36.61 -77.59
N GLN A 739 8.54 36.26 -77.54
CA GLN A 739 7.55 36.87 -78.42
C GLN A 739 7.43 38.38 -78.21
N LEU A 740 7.56 38.85 -76.96
CA LEU A 740 7.61 40.28 -76.67
C LEU A 740 8.83 40.92 -77.34
N LEU A 741 10.03 40.39 -77.12
CA LEU A 741 11.25 40.95 -77.73
C LEU A 741 11.21 40.90 -79.26
N ASP A 742 10.73 39.82 -79.86
CA ASP A 742 10.64 39.67 -81.32
C ASP A 742 9.72 40.74 -81.94
N LEU A 743 8.60 41.07 -81.29
CA LEU A 743 7.70 42.14 -81.72
C LEU A 743 8.43 43.49 -81.79
N PHE A 744 9.27 43.78 -80.80
CA PHE A 744 10.05 45.02 -80.71
C PHE A 744 11.29 45.04 -81.61
N MET A 745 11.92 43.89 -81.85
CA MET A 745 13.09 43.74 -82.72
C MET A 745 12.74 43.83 -84.20
N VAL A 746 11.68 43.11 -84.62
CA VAL A 746 11.21 43.10 -86.01
C VAL A 746 10.33 44.32 -86.30
N TRP A 747 9.79 44.96 -85.26
CA TRP A 747 8.87 46.10 -85.34
C TRP A 747 7.55 45.76 -86.06
N ASP A 748 7.04 44.55 -85.80
CA ASP A 748 5.97 43.89 -86.56
C ASP A 748 4.55 44.19 -86.01
N TRP A 749 4.30 45.47 -85.70
CA TRP A 749 3.06 45.92 -85.05
C TRP A 749 1.80 45.70 -85.92
N SER A 750 1.94 45.74 -87.25
CA SER A 750 0.83 45.50 -88.18
C SER A 750 0.29 44.07 -88.07
N THR A 751 1.18 43.08 -87.99
CA THR A 751 0.83 41.67 -87.88
C THR A 751 0.27 41.37 -86.49
N TYR A 752 0.89 41.94 -85.45
CA TYR A 752 0.40 41.79 -84.07
C TYR A 752 -1.05 42.27 -83.89
N LEU A 753 -1.37 43.47 -84.38
CA LEU A 753 -2.70 44.06 -84.22
C LEU A 753 -3.77 43.42 -85.11
N ALA A 754 -3.40 42.94 -86.30
CA ALA A 754 -4.32 42.28 -87.22
C ALA A 754 -4.71 40.87 -86.74
N ASP A 755 -3.73 40.13 -86.20
CA ASP A 755 -3.91 38.75 -85.76
C ASP A 755 -4.24 38.64 -84.26
N TYR A 756 -4.40 39.78 -83.56
CA TYR A 756 -4.67 39.80 -82.12
C TYR A 756 -5.98 39.06 -81.79
N GLY A 757 -5.90 38.12 -80.84
CA GLY A 757 -7.04 37.29 -80.42
C GLY A 757 -7.34 36.07 -81.31
N GLN A 758 -6.59 35.87 -82.41
CA GLN A 758 -6.72 34.67 -83.24
C GLN A 758 -5.81 33.53 -82.74
N PRO A 759 -6.26 32.26 -82.78
CA PRO A 759 -5.45 31.12 -82.36
C PRO A 759 -4.22 30.86 -83.25
N THR A 760 -4.18 31.44 -84.45
CA THR A 760 -3.07 31.39 -85.40
C THR A 760 -2.09 32.56 -85.28
N SER A 761 -2.25 33.42 -84.27
CA SER A 761 -1.42 34.61 -84.09
C SER A 761 0.05 34.28 -83.82
N LYS A 762 0.96 34.94 -84.53
CA LYS A 762 2.42 34.81 -84.34
C LYS A 762 2.87 35.24 -82.93
N TYR A 763 2.21 36.21 -82.32
CA TYR A 763 2.55 36.78 -81.01
C TYR A 763 1.46 36.50 -79.96
N LEU A 764 0.90 35.28 -79.98
CA LEU A 764 -0.21 34.85 -79.14
C LEU A 764 -0.01 35.07 -77.63
N ARG A 765 1.24 35.05 -77.14
CA ARG A 765 1.59 35.17 -75.72
C ARG A 765 1.85 36.61 -75.27
N VAL A 766 1.90 37.57 -76.20
CA VAL A 766 2.20 38.97 -75.89
C VAL A 766 0.94 39.68 -75.39
N ASN A 767 0.92 40.04 -74.11
CA ASN A 767 -0.18 40.81 -73.52
C ASN A 767 -0.10 42.29 -73.97
N PRO A 768 -1.20 42.90 -74.46
CA PRO A 768 -1.21 44.31 -74.89
C PRO A 768 -0.79 45.30 -73.80
N SER A 769 -1.07 45.00 -72.53
CA SER A 769 -0.68 45.85 -71.40
C SER A 769 0.85 45.89 -71.20
N THR A 770 1.49 44.73 -71.27
CA THR A 770 2.94 44.54 -71.22
C THR A 770 3.63 45.21 -72.43
N ALA A 771 3.10 45.00 -73.63
CA ALA A 771 3.62 45.63 -74.85
C ALA A 771 3.47 47.16 -74.81
N LEU A 772 2.35 47.67 -74.30
CA LEU A 772 2.13 49.11 -74.13
C LEU A 772 3.13 49.71 -73.12
N ALA A 773 3.31 49.07 -71.95
CA ALA A 773 4.22 49.53 -70.91
C ALA A 773 5.67 49.62 -71.42
N LEU A 774 6.12 48.65 -72.22
CA LEU A 774 7.44 48.68 -72.85
C LEU A 774 7.53 49.75 -73.94
N LEU A 775 6.52 49.86 -74.82
CA LEU A 775 6.49 50.85 -75.91
C LEU A 775 6.49 52.30 -75.39
N GLU A 776 5.84 52.58 -74.27
CA GLU A 776 5.85 53.89 -73.62
C GLU A 776 7.22 54.28 -73.04
N LYS A 777 8.01 53.30 -72.62
CA LYS A 777 9.37 53.49 -72.10
C LYS A 777 10.40 53.68 -73.22
N MET A 778 10.11 53.24 -74.44
CA MET A 778 11.06 53.37 -75.54
C MET A 778 11.25 54.83 -75.99
N LYS A 779 12.51 55.25 -76.10
CA LYS A 779 12.90 56.51 -76.73
C LYS A 779 13.78 56.27 -77.94
N ASP A 780 13.52 57.04 -78.99
CA ASP A 780 14.49 57.22 -80.07
C ASP A 780 15.75 57.91 -79.53
N THR A 781 16.87 57.19 -79.53
CA THR A 781 18.22 57.71 -79.26
C THR A 781 18.64 58.78 -80.27
N SER A 782 17.88 58.97 -81.36
CA SER A 782 18.08 60.03 -82.36
C SER A 782 17.93 61.45 -81.80
N LYS A 783 17.37 61.63 -80.60
CA LYS A 783 17.14 62.94 -80.00
C LYS A 783 18.40 63.65 -79.47
N LYS A 784 19.54 62.95 -79.28
CA LYS A 784 20.74 63.59 -78.71
C LYS A 784 21.64 64.34 -79.71
N ASN A 785 21.42 64.21 -81.03
CA ASN A 785 22.14 65.01 -82.02
C ASN A 785 21.23 65.33 -83.22
N ASN A 786 20.44 66.40 -83.12
CA ASN A 786 20.15 67.36 -84.20
C ASN A 786 18.81 68.08 -83.96
N ILE A 787 18.90 69.41 -83.85
CA ILE A 787 17.78 70.37 -83.95
C ILE A 787 17.04 70.28 -85.32
N PHE A 788 17.49 69.40 -86.22
CA PHE A 788 16.94 69.16 -87.56
C PHE A 788 16.08 67.88 -87.72
N SER A 789 15.79 67.12 -86.66
CA SER A 789 14.91 65.93 -86.76
C SER A 789 13.47 66.24 -87.21
N GLN A 790 13.03 67.50 -87.12
CA GLN A 790 11.74 67.96 -87.68
C GLN A 790 11.64 67.91 -89.21
N PHE A 791 12.77 67.73 -89.93
CA PHE A 791 12.82 67.79 -91.40
C PHE A 791 12.96 66.44 -92.11
N ARG A 792 13.00 65.29 -91.39
CA ARG A 792 13.07 63.95 -92.01
C ARG A 792 11.68 63.30 -92.04
N LYS A 793 11.13 63.10 -93.24
CA LYS A 793 9.81 62.47 -93.49
C LYS A 793 9.69 61.09 -92.82
N ASN A 794 10.77 60.29 -92.85
CA ASN A 794 10.81 58.95 -92.26
C ASN A 794 10.68 58.94 -90.71
N ASP A 795 11.27 59.92 -90.01
CA ASP A 795 11.20 59.97 -88.54
C ASP A 795 9.80 60.42 -88.08
N ARG A 796 9.17 61.33 -88.83
CA ARG A 796 7.80 61.79 -88.57
C ARG A 796 6.76 60.70 -88.84
N ASP A 797 6.95 59.89 -89.87
CA ASP A 797 6.06 58.77 -90.20
C ASP A 797 6.21 57.62 -89.19
N LYS A 798 7.43 57.35 -88.71
CA LYS A 798 7.68 56.42 -87.58
C LYS A 798 7.03 56.89 -86.29
N GLN A 799 7.13 58.17 -85.96
CA GLN A 799 6.55 58.69 -84.72
C GLN A 799 5.01 58.71 -84.76
N LYS A 800 4.40 58.99 -85.92
CA LYS A 800 2.96 58.81 -86.14
C LYS A 800 2.52 57.35 -86.03
N LEU A 801 3.34 56.42 -86.52
CA LEU A 801 3.07 54.98 -86.41
C LEU A 801 3.07 54.55 -84.93
N ILE A 802 4.07 54.98 -84.15
CA ILE A 802 4.13 54.74 -82.70
C ILE A 802 2.89 55.31 -82.00
N GLU A 803 2.51 56.55 -82.26
CA GLU A 803 1.31 57.17 -81.67
C GLU A 803 0.01 56.44 -82.04
N THR A 804 -0.07 55.90 -83.26
CA THR A 804 -1.23 55.13 -83.74
C THR A 804 -1.30 53.78 -83.03
N VAL A 805 -0.17 53.07 -82.94
CA VAL A 805 -0.04 51.79 -82.24
C VAL A 805 -0.35 51.96 -80.75
N VAL A 806 0.18 52.99 -80.08
CA VAL A 806 -0.12 53.29 -78.66
C VAL A 806 -1.62 53.53 -78.45
N LYS A 807 -2.30 54.27 -79.33
CA LYS A 807 -3.75 54.48 -79.24
C LYS A 807 -4.53 53.19 -79.42
N GLN A 808 -4.15 52.36 -80.38
CA GLN A 808 -4.77 51.06 -80.63
C GLN A 808 -4.56 50.09 -79.46
N LEU A 809 -3.34 50.03 -78.90
CA LEU A 809 -3.04 49.23 -77.71
C LEU A 809 -3.81 49.71 -76.47
N ARG A 810 -3.91 51.03 -76.22
CA ARG A 810 -4.75 51.56 -75.14
C ARG A 810 -6.22 51.19 -75.31
N SER A 811 -6.72 51.19 -76.54
CA SER A 811 -8.09 50.75 -76.84
C SER A 811 -8.28 49.27 -76.54
N LEU A 812 -7.31 48.42 -76.88
CA LEU A 812 -7.35 46.98 -76.58
C LEU A 812 -7.27 46.72 -75.07
N VAL A 813 -6.38 47.40 -74.35
CA VAL A 813 -6.23 47.29 -72.89
C VAL A 813 -7.50 47.75 -72.16
N ASN A 814 -8.08 48.89 -72.56
CA ASN A 814 -9.32 49.40 -71.98
C ASN A 814 -10.54 48.51 -72.27
N GLY A 815 -10.55 47.86 -73.45
CA GLY A 815 -11.58 46.87 -73.82
C GLY A 815 -11.49 45.57 -73.01
N MET A 816 -10.28 45.15 -72.62
CA MET A 816 -10.06 43.99 -71.76
C MET A 816 -10.56 44.22 -70.32
N SER A 817 -10.43 45.44 -69.78
CA SER A 817 -10.93 45.79 -68.44
C SER A 817 -12.46 45.86 -68.31
N GLN A 818 -13.22 45.86 -69.42
CA GLN A 818 -14.70 45.83 -69.40
C GLN A 818 -15.28 44.41 -69.46
N HIS A 819 -14.45 43.37 -69.63
CA HIS A 819 -14.87 41.98 -69.75
C HIS A 819 -14.21 41.02 -68.74
N SER A 820 -13.61 41.56 -67.67
CA SER A 820 -13.08 40.75 -66.56
C SER A 820 -13.98 40.73 -65.34
#